data_AF-A0A969GC63-F1
#
_entry.id   AF-A0A969GC63-F1
#
_cell.length_a   1.000
_cell.length_b   1.000
_cell.length_c   1.000
_cell.angle_alpha   90.00
_cell.angle_beta   90.00
_cell.angle_gamma   90.00
#
_symmetry.space_group_name_H-M   'P 1'
#
loop_
_entity.id
_entity.type
_entity.pdbx_description
1 polymer ?
#
loop_
_entity_poly.entity_id
_entity_poly.type
_entity_poly.pdbx_seq_one_letter_code
_entity_poly.pdbx_strand_id
1 'polypeptide(L)'
;MQQDVQRGSQPWYYYLLIQIPIYEFLPALGLMLALYLGFKRKKSPAPEQEPENEEVLELLDESKAEERNFSHTFSLLVWWSFISIATFTYAGERMPWLTYHMAWPMILITGWALGHIIDTTDWAKLKEQNIPLTIATLAIFVASFGRAILVWNGPTRPFQGQGLEQLQATNEFLLPLIASILSAVGAVYFLRAWTFKEVQRVFVLVLFTFLAVLTMRASFRASYITYDQATEFLVYAHGATGIKEVIEQAEEISKRTTGGMNLALAYDASAPDTGVSWPFVWYLRDFTNQRSFDQPTRSLRDSVVIIVDEKNFDKIEPAIGPGYFRVDYIRMWWPMQDYFSLVYDRDPTIPFPEDYACKGTMSFLKLRKSKDYGSFCEWFTNPQIRAGIMQIWLNRDYTQYANAKGRSDLDLANWQPADRMRLYIRQDIAAQIWNYGVAPTTTEVLQDPTEGKYILLSADLMFDVNQPNSVSLNAPRSLAFANDGTLYVADSRNHRVLHLDIQGNILHEWGTYADGVSVTVGNGTFNEPWGIAVGPDGSVYVTDTWNHRVQKFSADGRFIKTWGVFGQGETPESFYGPRGLAVDAEGRVYVTDTGNKRIVVFDANGNFITQFGGAGFDPGLFDEPVGITVDKNGTVYVVDTWNQRIQTFTAIESDNNVIFLPEKQWDVFGWFGQSLDNKPFIAVDDNLHVFITDPEGYRVMEFDQNGEVVRVWGDYGDGNSSFGLTSGIAVDNDGNIWVTDSAFNRVMRFTLP
;
A
#
# COMPACT_ATOMS: atom_id res chain seq x y z
N MET A 1 8.93 -5.41 23.28
CA MET A 1 8.57 -6.78 22.87
C MET A 1 7.97 -6.66 21.48
N GLN A 2 8.71 -7.11 20.46
CA GLN A 2 8.38 -7.01 19.04
C GLN A 2 7.87 -8.37 18.51
N GLN A 3 7.23 -9.17 19.38
CA GLN A 3 6.86 -10.56 19.09
C GLN A 3 5.41 -10.74 18.63
N ASP A 4 4.60 -9.68 18.64
CA ASP A 4 3.18 -9.75 18.22
C ASP A 4 2.96 -9.39 16.75
N VAL A 5 4.02 -9.06 16.00
CA VAL A 5 3.92 -8.77 14.57
C VAL A 5 4.11 -10.06 13.80
N GLN A 6 3.04 -10.64 13.24
CA GLN A 6 3.06 -11.83 12.37
C GLN A 6 3.75 -11.59 11.01
N ARG A 7 4.78 -10.74 10.93
CA ARG A 7 5.57 -10.54 9.73
C ARG A 7 6.84 -11.38 9.82
N GLY A 8 6.85 -12.54 9.16
CA GLY A 8 8.04 -13.39 9.01
C GLY A 8 8.13 -14.64 9.91
N SER A 9 7.01 -15.18 10.39
CA SER A 9 6.97 -16.44 11.14
C SER A 9 7.11 -17.65 10.21
N GLN A 10 8.31 -17.86 9.65
CA GLN A 10 8.61 -19.07 8.88
C GLN A 10 8.37 -20.32 9.75
N PRO A 11 8.00 -21.49 9.18
CA PRO A 11 7.82 -22.70 9.97
C PRO A 11 9.12 -23.13 10.68
N TRP A 12 9.02 -23.90 11.77
CA TRP A 12 10.21 -24.33 12.54
C TRP A 12 11.18 -25.16 11.71
N TYR A 13 10.68 -25.86 10.69
CA TYR A 13 11.50 -26.67 9.79
C TYR A 13 12.10 -25.87 8.62
N TYR A 14 11.89 -24.55 8.57
CA TYR A 14 12.33 -23.69 7.46
C TYR A 14 13.84 -23.81 7.18
N TYR A 15 14.68 -23.66 8.19
CA TYR A 15 16.13 -23.75 7.96
C TYR A 15 16.57 -25.15 7.57
N LEU A 16 16.03 -26.17 8.25
CA LEU A 16 16.42 -27.57 8.08
C LEU A 16 15.97 -28.18 6.74
N LEU A 17 14.76 -27.83 6.26
CA LEU A 17 14.17 -28.43 5.08
C LEU A 17 14.23 -27.54 3.84
N ILE A 18 14.38 -26.22 4.01
CA ILE A 18 14.36 -25.24 2.91
C ILE A 18 15.74 -24.59 2.77
N GLN A 19 16.18 -23.77 3.73
CA GLN A 19 17.37 -22.94 3.55
C GLN A 19 18.65 -23.77 3.37
N ILE A 20 18.93 -24.67 4.31
CA ILE A 20 20.19 -25.44 4.30
C ILE A 20 20.26 -26.38 3.10
N PRO A 21 19.22 -27.18 2.78
CA PRO A 21 19.29 -28.08 1.63
C PRO A 21 19.35 -27.37 0.28
N ILE A 22 18.71 -26.20 0.15
CA ILE A 22 18.62 -25.51 -1.14
C ILE A 22 19.83 -24.61 -1.40
N TYR A 23 20.31 -23.88 -0.39
CA TYR A 23 21.37 -22.88 -0.55
C TYR A 23 22.70 -23.28 0.09
N GLU A 24 22.66 -23.94 1.26
CA GLU A 24 23.87 -24.26 2.05
C GLU A 24 24.24 -25.75 2.02
N PHE A 25 23.95 -26.44 0.90
CA PHE A 25 24.20 -27.86 0.76
C PHE A 25 25.70 -28.23 0.80
N LEU A 26 26.58 -27.37 0.28
CA LEU A 26 28.03 -27.59 0.28
C LEU A 26 28.60 -27.62 1.70
N PRO A 27 28.39 -26.59 2.54
CA PRO A 27 28.87 -26.62 3.91
C PRO A 27 28.13 -27.65 4.78
N ALA A 28 26.86 -27.96 4.50
CA ALA A 28 26.14 -29.02 5.21
C ALA A 28 26.74 -30.41 4.96
N LEU A 29 27.03 -30.75 3.70
CA LEU A 29 27.73 -32.00 3.36
C LEU A 29 29.16 -32.02 3.88
N GLY A 30 29.81 -30.86 3.89
CA GLY A 30 31.16 -30.70 4.45
C GLY A 30 31.22 -30.88 5.96
N LEU A 31 30.21 -30.45 6.71
CA LEU A 31 30.04 -30.78 8.13
C LEU A 31 29.96 -32.30 8.34
N MET A 32 29.17 -33.01 7.53
CA MET A 32 29.07 -34.47 7.62
C MET A 32 30.41 -35.17 7.35
N LEU A 33 31.17 -34.68 6.36
CA LEU A 33 32.53 -35.15 6.08
C LEU A 33 33.48 -34.86 7.25
N ALA A 34 33.40 -33.66 7.82
CA ALA A 34 34.21 -33.25 8.95
C ALA A 34 33.94 -34.12 10.19
N LEU A 35 32.67 -34.43 10.48
CA LEU A 35 32.29 -35.33 11.56
C LEU A 35 32.90 -36.73 11.34
N TYR A 36 32.79 -37.27 10.13
CA TYR A 36 33.38 -38.57 9.79
C TYR A 36 34.90 -38.60 10.00
N LEU A 37 35.61 -37.58 9.52
CA LEU A 37 37.08 -37.51 9.65
C LEU A 37 37.51 -37.22 11.10
N GLY A 38 36.82 -36.31 11.79
CA GLY A 38 37.12 -35.90 13.15
C GLY A 38 36.94 -37.03 14.15
N PHE A 39 35.87 -37.82 14.05
CA PHE A 39 35.66 -38.99 14.91
C PHE A 39 36.60 -40.16 14.58
N LYS A 40 37.08 -40.26 13.33
CA LYS A 40 38.05 -41.28 12.91
C LYS A 40 39.48 -40.94 13.28
N ARG A 41 39.78 -39.67 13.56
CA ARG A 41 41.07 -39.24 14.09
C ARG A 41 41.25 -39.91 15.46
N LYS A 42 42.15 -40.90 15.55
CA LYS A 42 42.45 -41.60 16.80
C LYS A 42 42.82 -40.56 17.85
N LYS A 43 42.14 -40.56 19.00
CA LYS A 43 42.68 -39.96 20.23
C LYS A 43 43.97 -40.72 20.55
N SER A 44 45.08 -40.03 20.71
CA SER A 44 46.25 -40.63 21.36
C SER A 44 45.79 -41.21 22.71
N PRO A 45 46.19 -42.43 23.09
CA PRO A 45 45.86 -42.95 24.41
C PRO A 45 46.45 -42.00 25.47
N ALA A 46 45.65 -41.60 26.45
CA ALA A 46 46.18 -40.96 27.64
C ALA A 46 47.14 -41.96 28.33
N PRO A 47 48.39 -41.58 28.65
CA PRO A 47 49.26 -42.45 29.44
C PRO A 47 48.63 -42.72 30.80
N GLU A 48 48.78 -43.95 31.29
CA GLU A 48 48.41 -44.33 32.66
C GLU A 48 49.13 -43.46 33.68
N GLN A 49 48.41 -43.13 34.75
CA GLN A 49 48.81 -42.25 35.85
C GLN A 49 50.14 -42.67 36.48
N GLU A 50 51.12 -41.76 36.53
CA GLU A 50 52.11 -41.67 37.62
C GLU A 50 52.34 -40.19 38.01
N PRO A 51 52.62 -39.87 39.29
CA PRO A 51 52.25 -38.58 39.87
C PRO A 51 53.36 -37.51 39.87
N GLU A 52 52.89 -36.26 39.91
CA GLU A 52 53.55 -35.05 40.43
C GLU A 52 54.89 -34.63 39.80
N ASN A 53 54.85 -34.12 38.55
CA ASN A 53 55.63 -32.93 38.09
C ASN A 53 55.35 -32.55 36.62
N GLU A 54 54.13 -32.80 36.11
CA GLU A 54 53.84 -32.73 34.66
C GLU A 54 53.37 -31.36 34.13
N GLU A 55 52.94 -30.41 34.98
CA GLU A 55 52.31 -29.16 34.50
C GLU A 55 53.25 -28.27 33.67
N VAL A 56 54.57 -28.35 33.90
CA VAL A 56 55.58 -27.54 33.19
C VAL A 56 56.13 -28.24 31.94
N LEU A 57 56.13 -29.58 31.90
CA LEU A 57 56.59 -30.37 30.75
C LEU A 57 55.46 -30.58 29.71
N GLU A 58 54.19 -30.56 30.12
CA GLU A 58 53.03 -30.61 29.21
C GLU A 58 52.87 -29.35 28.33
N LEU A 59 53.38 -28.20 28.79
CA LEU A 59 53.34 -26.94 28.03
C LEU A 59 54.40 -26.86 26.91
N LEU A 60 55.40 -27.74 26.94
CA LEU A 60 56.54 -27.74 26.00
C LEU A 60 56.43 -28.82 24.90
N ASP A 61 55.41 -29.69 24.97
CA ASP A 61 55.14 -30.70 23.96
C ASP A 61 54.18 -30.15 22.89
N GLU A 62 54.75 -29.55 21.83
CA GLU A 62 54.01 -28.93 20.72
C GLU A 62 52.96 -29.89 20.12
N SER A 63 53.24 -31.20 20.10
CA SER A 63 52.34 -32.22 19.57
C SER A 63 51.06 -32.40 20.39
N LYS A 64 51.17 -32.36 21.72
CA LYS A 64 50.02 -32.42 22.65
C LYS A 64 49.23 -31.11 22.64
N ALA A 65 49.92 -29.97 22.50
CA ALA A 65 49.26 -28.67 22.36
C ALA A 65 48.42 -28.59 21.08
N GLU A 66 48.93 -29.07 19.94
CA GLU A 66 48.17 -29.17 18.69
C GLU A 66 46.95 -30.11 18.79
N GLU A 67 47.09 -31.27 19.45
CA GLU A 67 45.97 -32.22 19.62
C GLU A 67 44.86 -31.65 20.51
N ARG A 68 45.23 -30.97 21.60
CA ARG A 68 44.28 -30.27 22.50
C ARG A 68 43.59 -29.11 21.78
N ASN A 69 44.34 -28.28 21.05
CA ASN A 69 43.81 -27.16 20.28
C ASN A 69 42.85 -27.63 19.18
N PHE A 70 43.16 -28.75 18.52
CA PHE A 70 42.25 -29.35 17.54
C PHE A 70 40.96 -29.84 18.22
N SER A 71 41.06 -30.58 19.32
CA SER A 71 39.90 -31.11 20.05
C SER A 71 38.93 -30.00 20.47
N HIS A 72 39.46 -28.89 21.00
CA HIS A 72 38.64 -27.72 21.39
C HIS A 72 38.02 -27.03 20.17
N THR A 73 38.82 -26.76 19.13
CA THR A 73 38.33 -26.07 17.92
C THR A 73 37.29 -26.89 17.17
N PHE A 74 37.54 -28.19 16.99
CA PHE A 74 36.61 -29.12 16.36
C PHE A 74 35.31 -29.22 17.15
N SER A 75 35.39 -29.43 18.46
CA SER A 75 34.20 -29.51 19.33
C SER A 75 33.40 -28.21 19.32
N LEU A 76 34.08 -27.06 19.33
CA LEU A 76 33.45 -25.74 19.23
C LEU A 76 32.72 -25.57 17.90
N LEU A 77 33.36 -25.86 16.76
CA LEU A 77 32.74 -25.69 15.44
C LEU A 77 31.57 -26.65 15.21
N VAL A 78 31.68 -27.89 15.71
CA VAL A 78 30.57 -28.87 15.69
C VAL A 78 29.43 -28.36 16.56
N TRP A 79 29.71 -28.01 17.83
CA TRP A 79 28.71 -27.47 18.74
C TRP A 79 28.06 -26.21 18.17
N TRP A 80 28.85 -25.27 17.62
CA TRP A 80 28.38 -24.04 17.02
C TRP A 80 27.46 -24.31 15.82
N SER A 81 27.83 -25.23 14.93
CA SER A 81 27.00 -25.62 13.79
C SER A 81 25.62 -26.12 14.25
N PHE A 82 25.58 -27.05 15.22
CA PHE A 82 24.31 -27.62 15.69
C PHE A 82 23.50 -26.65 16.54
N ILE A 83 24.15 -25.90 17.45
CA ILE A 83 23.45 -24.99 18.35
C ILE A 83 22.89 -23.78 17.58
N SER A 84 23.60 -23.26 16.58
CA SER A 84 23.06 -22.17 15.74
C SER A 84 21.79 -22.62 15.02
N ILE A 85 21.79 -23.81 14.41
CA ILE A 85 20.59 -24.35 13.76
C ILE A 85 19.45 -24.50 14.78
N ALA A 86 19.72 -25.10 15.95
CA ALA A 86 18.70 -25.30 16.99
C ALA A 86 18.15 -23.98 17.54
N THR A 87 19.02 -23.04 17.89
CA THR A 87 18.66 -21.74 18.47
C THR A 87 17.87 -20.90 17.48
N PHE A 88 18.31 -20.76 16.23
CA PHE A 88 17.57 -19.97 15.23
C PHE A 88 16.27 -20.66 14.77
N THR A 89 16.22 -22.00 14.79
CA THR A 89 14.97 -22.75 14.58
C THR A 89 13.96 -22.47 15.70
N TYR A 90 14.40 -22.38 16.95
CA TYR A 90 13.54 -22.12 18.09
C TYR A 90 13.16 -20.65 18.27
N ALA A 91 14.05 -19.72 17.88
CA ALA A 91 13.82 -18.28 17.97
C ALA A 91 12.56 -17.84 17.18
N GLY A 92 11.92 -16.77 17.66
CA GLY A 92 10.61 -16.31 17.16
C GLY A 92 10.62 -15.78 15.73
N GLU A 93 11.52 -14.84 15.41
CA GLU A 93 11.68 -14.32 14.04
C GLU A 93 12.65 -15.20 13.25
N ARG A 94 12.15 -15.89 12.23
CA ARG A 94 12.93 -16.80 11.38
C ARG A 94 13.12 -16.18 10.01
N MET A 95 14.24 -15.52 9.81
CA MET A 95 14.47 -14.73 8.62
C MET A 95 15.59 -15.31 7.73
N PRO A 96 15.47 -15.24 6.39
CA PRO A 96 16.45 -15.84 5.49
C PRO A 96 17.90 -15.41 5.75
N TRP A 97 18.13 -14.14 6.11
CA TRP A 97 19.49 -13.60 6.35
C TRP A 97 20.20 -14.20 7.56
N LEU A 98 19.46 -14.82 8.50
CA LEU A 98 20.07 -15.52 9.64
C LEU A 98 20.80 -16.80 9.21
N THR A 99 20.57 -17.30 7.99
CA THR A 99 21.25 -18.46 7.39
C THR A 99 22.77 -18.32 7.44
N TYR A 100 23.30 -17.10 7.31
CA TYR A 100 24.74 -16.84 7.44
C TYR A 100 25.33 -17.36 8.76
N HIS A 101 24.64 -17.16 9.88
CA HIS A 101 25.12 -17.60 11.19
C HIS A 101 25.16 -19.12 11.35
N MET A 102 24.34 -19.84 10.58
CA MET A 102 24.35 -21.31 10.52
C MET A 102 25.43 -21.81 9.55
N ALA A 103 25.55 -21.16 8.39
CA ALA A 103 26.49 -21.55 7.35
C ALA A 103 27.96 -21.35 7.78
N TRP A 104 28.26 -20.26 8.49
CA TRP A 104 29.64 -19.88 8.83
C TRP A 104 30.45 -20.96 9.57
N PRO A 105 30.01 -21.53 10.71
CA PRO A 105 30.75 -22.61 11.36
C PRO A 105 30.89 -23.86 10.49
N MET A 106 29.86 -24.16 9.68
CA MET A 106 29.90 -25.29 8.75
C MET A 106 30.94 -25.07 7.64
N ILE A 107 31.08 -23.85 7.12
CA ILE A 107 32.10 -23.49 6.12
C ILE A 107 33.50 -23.69 6.71
N LEU A 108 33.75 -23.20 7.93
CA LEU A 108 35.06 -23.32 8.58
C LEU A 108 35.46 -24.79 8.79
N ILE A 109 34.55 -25.61 9.31
CA ILE A 109 34.83 -27.03 9.56
C ILE A 109 34.92 -27.84 8.26
N THR A 110 34.21 -27.42 7.21
CA THR A 110 34.35 -27.98 5.86
C THR A 110 35.72 -27.67 5.27
N GLY A 111 36.20 -26.43 5.43
CA GLY A 111 37.54 -26.02 5.02
C GLY A 111 38.62 -26.87 5.68
N TRP A 112 38.50 -27.12 6.99
CA TRP A 112 39.37 -28.05 7.70
C TRP A 112 39.31 -29.47 7.12
N ALA A 113 38.12 -30.03 6.91
CA ALA A 113 37.95 -31.40 6.43
C ALA A 113 38.55 -31.61 5.03
N LEU A 114 38.34 -30.66 4.12
CA LEU A 114 38.92 -30.69 2.78
C LEU A 114 40.43 -30.48 2.83
N GLY A 115 40.92 -29.53 3.64
CA GLY A 115 42.35 -29.32 3.88
C GLY A 115 43.03 -30.59 4.39
N HIS A 116 42.45 -31.27 5.38
CA HIS A 116 42.97 -32.54 5.89
C HIS A 116 43.07 -33.63 4.82
N ILE A 117 42.10 -33.72 3.91
CA ILE A 117 42.17 -34.66 2.78
C ILE A 117 43.30 -34.26 1.82
N ILE A 118 43.43 -32.98 1.50
CA ILE A 118 44.46 -32.46 0.60
C ILE A 118 45.86 -32.72 1.18
N ASP A 119 46.08 -32.36 2.44
CA ASP A 119 47.39 -32.46 3.11
C ASP A 119 47.82 -33.92 3.32
N THR A 120 46.87 -34.82 3.59
CA THR A 120 47.17 -36.24 3.80
C THR A 120 47.24 -37.06 2.50
N THR A 121 47.02 -36.43 1.33
CA THR A 121 47.10 -37.07 0.02
C THR A 121 48.51 -36.98 -0.56
N ASP A 122 49.07 -38.11 -0.97
CA ASP A 122 50.38 -38.16 -1.64
C ASP A 122 50.25 -37.76 -3.11
N TRP A 123 50.35 -36.45 -3.36
CA TRP A 123 50.21 -35.87 -4.70
C TRP A 123 51.33 -36.28 -5.66
N ALA A 124 52.53 -36.58 -5.15
CA ALA A 124 53.65 -37.00 -5.98
C ALA A 124 53.38 -38.38 -6.58
N LYS A 125 52.97 -39.34 -5.74
CA LYS A 125 52.58 -40.68 -6.16
C LYS A 125 51.40 -40.66 -7.13
N LEU A 126 50.38 -39.84 -6.85
CA LEU A 126 49.21 -39.76 -7.72
C LEU A 126 49.55 -39.16 -9.10
N LYS A 127 50.49 -38.20 -9.18
CA LYS A 127 50.86 -37.54 -10.44
C LYS A 127 51.45 -38.51 -11.46
N GLU A 128 52.16 -39.53 -11.00
CA GLU A 128 52.68 -40.63 -11.81
C GLU A 128 51.56 -41.57 -12.35
N GLN A 129 50.35 -41.49 -11.79
CA GLN A 129 49.21 -42.35 -12.11
C GLN A 129 48.14 -41.65 -12.98
N ASN A 130 48.54 -40.68 -13.81
CA ASN A 130 47.69 -39.99 -14.79
C ASN A 130 46.41 -39.35 -14.22
N ILE A 131 46.51 -38.64 -13.08
CA ILE A 131 45.40 -37.95 -12.40
C ILE A 131 44.43 -37.23 -13.35
N PRO A 132 44.86 -36.41 -14.33
CA PRO A 132 43.93 -35.62 -15.12
C PRO A 132 42.93 -36.48 -15.91
N LEU A 133 43.38 -37.61 -16.44
CA LEU A 133 42.54 -38.52 -17.21
C LEU A 133 41.63 -39.36 -16.31
N THR A 134 42.11 -39.73 -15.12
CA THR A 134 41.28 -40.35 -14.07
C THR A 134 40.18 -39.42 -13.59
N ILE A 135 40.49 -38.14 -13.33
CA ILE A 135 39.50 -37.14 -12.92
C ILE A 135 38.50 -36.89 -14.07
N ALA A 136 38.96 -36.75 -15.31
CA ALA A 136 38.08 -36.55 -16.45
C ALA A 136 37.12 -37.73 -16.65
N THR A 137 37.61 -38.97 -16.61
CA THR A 137 36.77 -40.17 -16.73
C THR A 137 35.81 -40.33 -15.56
N LEU A 138 36.25 -40.06 -14.32
CA LEU A 138 35.39 -40.10 -13.14
C LEU A 138 34.32 -39.01 -13.18
N ALA A 139 34.65 -37.79 -13.62
CA ALA A 139 33.71 -36.70 -13.77
C ALA A 139 32.65 -37.01 -14.83
N ILE A 140 33.06 -37.54 -15.99
CA ILE A 140 32.13 -37.98 -17.04
C ILE A 140 31.24 -39.11 -16.52
N PHE A 141 31.80 -40.07 -15.78
CA PHE A 141 31.04 -41.16 -15.17
C PHE A 141 29.99 -40.63 -14.21
N VAL A 142 30.38 -39.81 -13.23
CA VAL A 142 29.47 -39.27 -12.22
C VAL A 142 28.37 -38.43 -12.86
N ALA A 143 28.71 -37.56 -13.82
CA ALA A 143 27.74 -36.74 -14.53
C ALA A 143 26.76 -37.59 -15.36
N SER A 144 27.28 -38.54 -16.15
CA SER A 144 26.47 -39.35 -17.07
C SER A 144 25.63 -40.38 -16.33
N PHE A 145 26.20 -41.05 -15.32
CA PHE A 145 25.49 -41.99 -14.45
C PHE A 145 24.43 -41.28 -13.61
N GLY A 146 24.77 -40.12 -13.05
CA GLY A 146 23.81 -39.26 -12.33
C GLY A 146 22.64 -38.87 -13.22
N ARG A 147 22.90 -38.42 -14.47
CA ARG A 147 21.84 -38.11 -15.43
C ARG A 147 20.99 -39.33 -15.78
N ALA A 148 21.60 -40.49 -16.03
CA ALA A 148 20.86 -41.73 -16.33
C ALA A 148 19.93 -42.13 -15.16
N ILE A 149 20.40 -42.04 -13.91
CA ILE A 149 19.58 -42.29 -12.72
C ILE A 149 18.45 -41.28 -12.59
N LEU A 150 18.71 -39.99 -12.84
CA LEU A 150 17.70 -38.94 -12.76
C LEU A 150 16.58 -39.16 -13.78
N VAL A 151 16.92 -39.50 -15.03
CA VAL A 151 15.93 -39.80 -16.08
C VAL A 151 15.16 -41.08 -15.76
N TRP A 152 15.83 -42.13 -15.27
CA TRP A 152 15.18 -43.38 -14.86
C TRP A 152 14.13 -43.18 -13.76
N ASN A 153 14.40 -42.28 -12.81
CA ASN A 153 13.51 -41.94 -11.71
C ASN A 153 12.57 -40.75 -12.01
N GLY A 154 12.61 -40.22 -13.24
CA GLY A 154 11.84 -39.06 -13.68
C GLY A 154 10.36 -39.36 -13.94
N PRO A 155 9.58 -38.33 -14.32
CA PRO A 155 8.15 -38.47 -14.61
C PRO A 155 7.87 -39.38 -15.80
N THR A 156 8.67 -39.24 -16.86
CA THR A 156 8.63 -40.06 -18.07
C THR A 156 9.79 -41.03 -18.05
N ARG A 157 9.50 -42.30 -17.70
CA ARG A 157 10.52 -43.34 -17.72
C ARG A 157 10.95 -43.64 -19.16
N PRO A 158 12.20 -44.06 -19.39
CA PRO A 158 12.62 -44.51 -20.70
C PRO A 158 11.82 -45.77 -21.11
N PHE A 159 11.70 -45.99 -22.42
CA PHE A 159 11.04 -47.14 -23.06
C PHE A 159 9.53 -47.26 -22.81
N GLN A 160 8.84 -46.17 -22.51
CA GLN A 160 7.39 -46.18 -22.22
C GLN A 160 6.48 -46.02 -23.45
N GLY A 161 7.02 -45.72 -24.65
CA GLY A 161 6.19 -45.54 -25.85
C GLY A 161 6.94 -44.91 -27.03
N GLN A 162 6.20 -44.64 -28.11
CA GLN A 162 6.71 -44.05 -29.36
C GLN A 162 6.33 -42.57 -29.56
N GLY A 163 5.65 -41.94 -28.59
CA GLY A 163 5.41 -40.50 -28.64
C GLY A 163 6.71 -39.70 -28.42
N LEU A 164 6.71 -38.46 -28.90
CA LEU A 164 7.90 -37.60 -28.91
C LEU A 164 8.56 -37.47 -27.53
N GLU A 165 7.77 -37.24 -26.49
CA GLU A 165 8.25 -37.08 -25.11
C GLU A 165 8.85 -38.40 -24.56
N GLN A 166 8.25 -39.55 -24.86
CA GLN A 166 8.77 -40.85 -24.42
C GLN A 166 10.05 -41.24 -25.18
N LEU A 167 10.14 -40.89 -26.46
CA LEU A 167 11.35 -41.08 -27.26
C LEU A 167 12.48 -40.15 -26.78
N GLN A 168 12.18 -38.90 -26.45
CA GLN A 168 13.14 -37.98 -25.85
C GLN A 168 13.69 -38.50 -24.53
N ALA A 169 12.82 -38.94 -23.59
CA ALA A 169 13.25 -39.54 -22.32
C ALA A 169 14.14 -40.79 -22.54
N THR A 170 13.82 -41.60 -23.55
CA THR A 170 14.61 -42.78 -23.91
C THR A 170 16.01 -42.38 -24.44
N ASN A 171 16.09 -41.36 -25.28
CA ASN A 171 17.36 -40.86 -25.80
C ASN A 171 18.21 -40.18 -24.70
N GLU A 172 17.57 -39.39 -23.84
CA GLU A 172 18.19 -38.77 -22.66
C GLU A 172 18.66 -39.79 -21.61
N PHE A 173 18.15 -41.02 -21.66
CA PHE A 173 18.65 -42.11 -20.83
C PHE A 173 19.79 -42.87 -21.52
N LEU A 174 19.62 -43.25 -22.78
CA LEU A 174 20.58 -44.11 -23.51
C LEU A 174 21.95 -43.46 -23.68
N LEU A 175 22.00 -42.18 -24.08
CA LEU A 175 23.27 -41.49 -24.32
C LEU A 175 24.09 -41.37 -23.02
N PRO A 176 23.54 -40.87 -21.89
CA PRO A 176 24.26 -40.87 -20.62
C PRO A 176 24.55 -42.27 -20.08
N LEU A 177 23.69 -43.27 -20.32
CA LEU A 177 24.00 -44.64 -19.93
C LEU A 177 25.22 -45.19 -20.67
N ILE A 178 25.29 -45.02 -22.00
CA ILE A 178 26.44 -45.43 -22.81
C ILE A 178 27.69 -44.68 -22.36
N ALA A 179 27.60 -43.35 -22.19
CA ALA A 179 28.70 -42.54 -21.68
C ALA A 179 29.15 -42.99 -20.29
N SER A 180 28.21 -43.37 -19.41
CA SER A 180 28.52 -43.92 -18.08
C SER A 180 29.23 -45.27 -18.16
N ILE A 181 28.84 -46.16 -19.07
CA ILE A 181 29.50 -47.46 -19.23
C ILE A 181 30.93 -47.26 -19.78
N LEU A 182 31.09 -46.45 -20.82
CA LEU A 182 32.40 -46.17 -21.43
C LEU A 182 33.35 -45.48 -20.43
N SER A 183 32.85 -44.48 -19.70
CA SER A 183 33.63 -43.79 -18.67
C SER A 183 33.88 -44.67 -17.45
N ALA A 184 32.98 -45.59 -17.10
CA ALA A 184 33.22 -46.58 -16.05
C ALA A 184 34.36 -47.55 -16.44
N VAL A 185 34.40 -48.01 -17.69
CA VAL A 185 35.50 -48.84 -18.19
C VAL A 185 36.82 -48.07 -18.16
N GLY A 186 36.81 -46.82 -18.62
CA GLY A 186 37.98 -45.93 -18.53
C GLY A 186 38.43 -45.69 -17.09
N ALA A 187 37.49 -45.35 -16.20
CA ALA A 187 37.76 -45.15 -14.78
C ALA A 187 38.34 -46.41 -14.15
N VAL A 188 37.74 -47.60 -14.37
CA VAL A 188 38.27 -48.87 -13.86
C VAL A 188 39.67 -49.14 -14.40
N TYR A 189 39.95 -48.84 -15.68
CA TYR A 189 41.29 -49.01 -16.24
C TYR A 189 42.33 -48.13 -15.55
N PHE A 190 42.05 -46.83 -15.37
CA PHE A 190 42.97 -45.90 -14.70
C PHE A 190 43.09 -46.13 -13.19
N LEU A 191 42.01 -46.57 -12.54
CA LEU A 191 41.95 -46.82 -11.11
C LEU A 191 42.60 -48.16 -10.69
N ARG A 192 43.01 -49.03 -11.63
CA ARG A 192 43.71 -50.31 -11.30
C ARG A 192 44.99 -50.10 -10.50
N ALA A 193 45.70 -48.99 -10.73
CA ALA A 193 46.93 -48.64 -10.02
C ALA A 193 46.67 -47.91 -8.69
N TRP A 194 45.41 -47.61 -8.38
CA TRP A 194 45.02 -46.81 -7.22
C TRP A 194 44.51 -47.71 -6.09
N THR A 195 44.86 -47.34 -4.87
CA THR A 195 44.26 -47.96 -3.68
C THR A 195 42.87 -47.37 -3.44
N PHE A 196 41.98 -48.15 -2.81
CA PHE A 196 40.62 -47.69 -2.50
C PHE A 196 40.57 -46.37 -1.72
N LYS A 197 41.53 -46.13 -0.82
CA LYS A 197 41.64 -44.86 -0.06
C LYS A 197 41.96 -43.66 -0.96
N GLU A 198 42.85 -43.83 -1.94
CA GLU A 198 43.21 -42.79 -2.91
C GLU A 198 42.01 -42.45 -3.80
N VAL A 199 41.26 -43.46 -4.26
CA VAL A 199 40.02 -43.27 -5.03
C VAL A 199 38.99 -42.48 -4.22
N GLN A 200 38.77 -42.86 -2.96
CA GLN A 200 37.81 -42.16 -2.09
C GLN A 200 38.18 -40.69 -1.89
N ARG A 201 39.47 -40.38 -1.64
CA ARG A 201 39.92 -39.01 -1.41
C ARG A 201 39.74 -38.13 -2.65
N VAL A 202 40.17 -38.60 -3.82
CA VAL A 202 40.00 -37.85 -5.07
C VAL A 202 38.53 -37.71 -5.45
N PHE A 203 37.72 -38.75 -5.25
CA PHE A 203 36.27 -38.66 -5.45
C PHE A 203 35.64 -37.57 -4.57
N VAL A 204 35.98 -37.51 -3.28
CA VAL A 204 35.49 -36.46 -2.38
C VAL A 204 35.92 -35.08 -2.86
N LEU A 205 37.18 -34.87 -3.24
CA LEU A 205 37.65 -33.57 -3.74
C LEU A 205 36.95 -33.17 -5.05
N VAL A 206 36.76 -34.10 -5.99
CA VAL A 206 36.02 -33.85 -7.24
C VAL A 206 34.57 -33.50 -6.96
N LEU A 207 33.91 -34.23 -6.06
CA LEU A 207 32.53 -33.96 -5.64
C LEU A 207 32.39 -32.55 -5.04
N PHE A 208 33.24 -32.18 -4.08
CA PHE A 208 33.18 -30.87 -3.44
C PHE A 208 33.57 -29.72 -4.39
N THR A 209 34.48 -29.97 -5.34
CA THR A 209 34.78 -29.01 -6.41
C THR A 209 33.56 -28.78 -7.30
N PHE A 210 32.86 -29.85 -7.68
CA PHE A 210 31.63 -29.74 -8.46
C PHE A 210 30.54 -28.98 -7.69
N LEU A 211 30.34 -29.30 -6.41
CA LEU A 211 29.40 -28.57 -5.55
C LEU A 211 29.77 -27.09 -5.43
N ALA A 212 31.06 -26.76 -5.33
CA ALA A 212 31.52 -25.37 -5.26
C ALA A 212 31.21 -24.61 -6.56
N VAL A 213 31.40 -25.24 -7.72
CA VAL A 213 31.03 -24.66 -9.02
C VAL A 213 29.51 -24.44 -9.11
N LEU A 214 28.71 -25.39 -8.62
CA LEU A 214 27.26 -25.22 -8.56
C LEU A 214 26.85 -24.06 -7.65
N THR A 215 27.45 -23.95 -6.46
CA THR A 215 27.21 -22.83 -5.53
C THR A 215 27.59 -21.50 -6.19
N MET A 216 28.78 -21.39 -6.79
CA MET A 216 29.21 -20.18 -7.50
C MET A 216 28.24 -19.81 -8.64
N ARG A 217 27.81 -20.78 -9.45
CA ARG A 217 26.83 -20.56 -10.52
C ARG A 217 25.49 -20.05 -9.96
N ALA A 218 24.99 -20.66 -8.89
CA ALA A 218 23.74 -20.27 -8.25
C ALA A 218 23.82 -18.83 -7.69
N SER A 219 24.89 -18.53 -6.94
CA SER A 219 25.12 -17.18 -6.39
C SER A 219 25.27 -16.13 -7.48
N PHE A 220 25.98 -16.43 -8.58
CA PHE A 220 26.13 -15.51 -9.70
C PHE A 220 24.79 -15.23 -10.38
N ARG A 221 23.97 -16.26 -10.62
CA ARG A 221 22.64 -16.08 -11.21
C ARG A 221 21.74 -15.22 -10.33
N ALA A 222 21.63 -15.56 -9.04
CA ALA A 222 20.79 -14.82 -8.09
C ALA A 222 21.21 -13.35 -7.95
N SER A 223 22.52 -13.07 -7.96
CA SER A 223 23.04 -11.71 -7.71
C SER A 223 23.12 -10.83 -8.96
N TYR A 224 23.28 -11.41 -10.16
CA TYR A 224 23.59 -10.64 -11.38
C TYR A 224 22.64 -10.91 -12.56
N ILE A 225 21.94 -12.03 -12.60
CA ILE A 225 21.06 -12.38 -13.73
C ILE A 225 19.59 -12.20 -13.35
N THR A 226 19.16 -12.76 -12.23
CA THR A 226 17.75 -12.76 -11.78
C THR A 226 17.54 -11.86 -10.57
N TYR A 227 18.39 -10.86 -10.38
CA TYR A 227 18.40 -10.01 -9.17
C TYR A 227 17.09 -9.22 -8.99
N ASP A 228 16.38 -8.90 -10.08
CA ASP A 228 15.07 -8.26 -10.06
C ASP A 228 13.87 -9.25 -9.98
N GLN A 229 14.15 -10.56 -10.03
CA GLN A 229 13.17 -11.66 -9.98
C GLN A 229 13.36 -12.45 -8.68
N ALA A 230 13.20 -11.75 -7.57
CA ALA A 230 13.52 -12.20 -6.22
C ALA A 230 12.46 -13.16 -5.64
N THR A 231 12.12 -14.20 -6.39
CA THR A 231 11.15 -15.26 -6.06
C THR A 231 11.71 -16.35 -5.14
N GLU A 232 13.01 -16.29 -4.85
CA GLU A 232 13.77 -17.30 -4.13
C GLU A 232 13.48 -17.29 -2.62
N PHE A 233 13.49 -18.46 -1.96
CA PHE A 233 13.34 -18.54 -0.50
C PHE A 233 14.41 -17.78 0.29
N LEU A 234 15.56 -17.42 -0.31
CA LEU A 234 16.55 -16.55 0.34
C LEU A 234 16.06 -15.11 0.54
N VAL A 235 14.97 -14.74 -0.15
CA VAL A 235 14.36 -13.42 -0.12
C VAL A 235 13.16 -13.44 0.81
N TYR A 236 13.07 -12.42 1.68
CA TYR A 236 11.90 -12.24 2.53
C TYR A 236 10.78 -11.53 1.77
N ALA A 237 11.09 -10.33 1.26
CA ALA A 237 10.26 -9.54 0.38
C ALA A 237 11.20 -8.65 -0.46
N HIS A 238 10.90 -8.41 -1.74
CA HIS A 238 11.74 -7.60 -2.60
C HIS A 238 10.92 -6.78 -3.59
N GLY A 239 11.40 -5.58 -3.90
CA GLY A 239 10.76 -4.74 -4.91
C GLY A 239 10.83 -5.38 -6.30
N ALA A 240 9.70 -5.46 -6.97
CA ALA A 240 9.62 -5.96 -8.33
C ALA A 240 10.21 -5.00 -9.37
N THR A 241 10.45 -5.51 -10.59
CA THR A 241 10.82 -4.69 -11.75
C THR A 241 9.84 -3.54 -11.97
N GLY A 242 8.55 -3.76 -11.70
CA GLY A 242 7.50 -2.76 -11.85
C GLY A 242 7.80 -1.44 -11.14
N ILE A 243 8.49 -1.45 -10.00
CA ILE A 243 8.88 -0.20 -9.31
C ILE A 243 9.84 0.62 -10.19
N LYS A 244 10.86 -0.02 -10.76
CA LYS A 244 11.83 0.65 -11.63
C LYS A 244 11.17 1.14 -12.90
N GLU A 245 10.30 0.34 -13.50
CA GLU A 245 9.55 0.70 -14.70
C GLU A 245 8.61 1.89 -14.45
N VAL A 246 7.91 1.94 -13.31
CA VAL A 246 7.06 3.09 -12.95
C VAL A 246 7.91 4.35 -12.73
N ILE A 247 9.04 4.24 -12.04
CA ILE A 247 9.93 5.38 -11.80
C ILE A 247 10.56 5.88 -13.10
N GLU A 248 11.02 5.00 -13.97
CA GLU A 248 11.58 5.36 -15.27
C GLU A 248 10.54 6.10 -16.13
N GLN A 249 9.30 5.61 -16.17
CA GLN A 249 8.20 6.30 -16.87
C GLN A 249 7.89 7.66 -16.24
N ALA A 250 7.78 7.74 -14.92
CA ALA A 250 7.51 9.00 -14.24
C ALA A 250 8.64 10.02 -14.47
N GLU A 251 9.90 9.59 -14.44
CA GLU A 251 11.06 10.43 -14.73
C GLU A 251 11.07 10.92 -16.18
N GLU A 252 10.80 10.03 -17.13
CA GLU A 252 10.76 10.37 -18.55
C GLU A 252 9.66 11.39 -18.84
N ILE A 253 8.45 11.15 -18.32
CA ILE A 253 7.33 12.09 -18.44
C ILE A 253 7.69 13.43 -17.82
N SER A 254 8.26 13.42 -16.61
CA SER A 254 8.65 14.63 -15.88
C SER A 254 9.66 15.47 -16.64
N LYS A 255 10.74 14.84 -17.13
CA LYS A 255 11.81 15.51 -17.90
C LYS A 255 11.29 16.07 -19.23
N ARG A 256 10.42 15.34 -19.93
CA ARG A 256 9.87 15.77 -21.23
C ARG A 256 8.83 16.89 -21.11
N THR A 257 8.04 16.89 -20.05
CA THR A 257 6.91 17.83 -19.89
C THR A 257 7.28 19.07 -19.07
N THR A 258 8.14 18.92 -18.07
CA THR A 258 8.51 20.02 -17.15
C THR A 258 9.95 20.50 -17.33
N GLY A 259 10.77 19.81 -18.12
CA GLY A 259 12.21 20.11 -18.26
C GLY A 259 13.05 19.71 -17.04
N GLY A 260 12.45 19.07 -16.04
CA GLY A 260 13.09 18.68 -14.78
C GLY A 260 12.30 17.61 -14.04
N MET A 261 12.37 17.60 -12.71
CA MET A 261 11.70 16.61 -11.85
C MET A 261 10.43 17.18 -11.16
N ASN A 262 9.70 18.09 -11.83
CA ASN A 262 8.59 18.85 -11.22
C ASN A 262 7.18 18.37 -11.64
N LEU A 263 7.08 17.15 -12.18
CA LEU A 263 5.80 16.53 -12.50
C LEU A 263 4.90 16.42 -11.27
N ALA A 264 3.62 16.77 -11.40
CA ALA A 264 2.61 16.54 -10.37
C ALA A 264 2.37 15.03 -10.23
N LEU A 265 2.96 14.43 -9.19
CA LEU A 265 2.92 12.99 -8.93
C LEU A 265 2.23 12.71 -7.60
N ALA A 266 1.22 11.84 -7.62
CA ALA A 266 0.58 11.34 -6.42
C ALA A 266 0.92 9.88 -6.16
N TYR A 267 1.08 9.48 -4.91
CA TYR A 267 1.24 8.08 -4.54
C TYR A 267 0.44 7.72 -3.29
N ASP A 268 -0.09 6.50 -3.30
CA ASP A 268 -0.90 5.96 -2.21
C ASP A 268 -0.02 5.64 -0.99
N ALA A 269 -0.30 6.31 0.13
CA ALA A 269 0.39 6.10 1.41
C ALA A 269 -0.52 5.49 2.47
N SER A 270 -1.67 4.93 2.08
CA SER A 270 -2.73 4.60 3.01
C SER A 270 -2.37 3.51 4.03
N ALA A 271 -2.95 3.59 5.23
CA ALA A 271 -2.80 2.59 6.31
C ALA A 271 -3.45 1.23 5.95
N PRO A 272 -3.14 0.11 6.66
CA PRO A 272 -2.18 -0.05 7.76
C PRO A 272 -0.71 -0.21 7.31
N ASP A 273 -0.48 -0.48 6.02
CA ASP A 273 0.84 -0.88 5.50
C ASP A 273 1.52 0.21 4.66
N THR A 274 1.11 1.47 4.85
CA THR A 274 1.59 2.66 4.14
C THR A 274 1.45 2.61 2.61
N GLY A 275 0.56 1.76 2.08
CA GLY A 275 0.23 1.66 0.65
C GLY A 275 1.44 1.31 -0.22
N VAL A 276 1.64 2.07 -1.30
CA VAL A 276 2.82 1.94 -2.15
C VAL A 276 4.02 2.75 -1.64
N SER A 277 3.89 3.51 -0.55
CA SER A 277 4.97 4.39 -0.09
C SER A 277 6.30 3.67 0.12
N TRP A 278 6.29 2.41 0.54
CA TRP A 278 7.47 1.55 0.47
C TRP A 278 7.46 0.69 -0.81
N PRO A 279 8.51 0.76 -1.66
CA PRO A 279 9.74 1.56 -1.53
C PRO A 279 9.72 2.92 -2.24
N PHE A 280 8.58 3.37 -2.78
CA PHE A 280 8.50 4.58 -3.62
C PHE A 280 9.01 5.86 -2.94
N VAL A 281 8.91 5.99 -1.62
CA VAL A 281 9.38 7.16 -0.87
C VAL A 281 10.86 7.45 -1.09
N TRP A 282 11.69 6.41 -1.34
CA TRP A 282 13.11 6.60 -1.66
C TRP A 282 13.33 7.08 -3.08
N TYR A 283 12.59 6.52 -4.04
CA TYR A 283 12.73 6.84 -5.46
C TYR A 283 12.10 8.19 -5.83
N LEU A 284 11.04 8.58 -5.12
CA LEU A 284 10.31 9.83 -5.36
C LEU A 284 10.97 11.06 -4.71
N ARG A 285 12.05 10.89 -3.94
CA ARG A 285 12.72 11.98 -3.21
C ARG A 285 13.18 13.12 -4.11
N ASP A 286 13.54 12.82 -5.35
CA ASP A 286 14.07 13.81 -6.29
C ASP A 286 12.94 14.54 -7.06
N PHE A 287 11.68 14.08 -6.94
CA PHE A 287 10.51 14.79 -7.50
C PHE A 287 10.11 15.95 -6.60
N THR A 288 10.04 17.16 -7.16
CA THR A 288 9.76 18.40 -6.42
C THR A 288 8.28 18.67 -6.21
N ASN A 289 7.39 18.01 -6.96
CA ASN A 289 5.93 18.15 -6.88
C ASN A 289 5.25 16.79 -6.69
N GLN A 290 5.74 16.04 -5.70
CA GLN A 290 5.13 14.80 -5.26
C GLN A 290 4.20 15.03 -4.05
N ARG A 291 3.11 14.27 -3.96
CA ARG A 291 2.24 14.22 -2.78
C ARG A 291 1.77 12.81 -2.47
N SER A 292 1.61 12.49 -1.19
CA SER A 292 0.96 11.27 -0.75
C SER A 292 -0.55 11.46 -0.55
N PHE A 293 -1.32 10.39 -0.64
CA PHE A 293 -2.73 10.39 -0.23
C PHE A 293 -3.10 9.11 0.55
N ASP A 294 -4.04 9.24 1.49
CA ASP A 294 -4.54 8.12 2.30
C ASP A 294 -5.85 7.52 1.76
N GLN A 295 -6.67 8.31 1.09
CA GLN A 295 -7.85 7.85 0.37
C GLN A 295 -7.91 8.57 -0.98
N PRO A 296 -8.33 7.89 -2.06
CA PRO A 296 -8.57 8.55 -3.33
C PRO A 296 -9.60 9.68 -3.18
N THR A 297 -9.27 10.89 -3.66
CA THR A 297 -10.17 12.04 -3.73
C THR A 297 -10.11 12.67 -5.11
N ARG A 298 -11.11 13.49 -5.49
CA ARG A 298 -11.13 14.15 -6.81
C ARG A 298 -9.96 15.10 -7.04
N SER A 299 -9.33 15.59 -5.97
CA SER A 299 -8.07 16.36 -6.07
C SER A 299 -6.98 15.62 -6.84
N LEU A 300 -7.01 14.27 -6.88
CA LEU A 300 -6.04 13.47 -7.64
C LEU A 300 -6.05 13.75 -9.15
N ARG A 301 -7.12 14.35 -9.69
CA ARG A 301 -7.22 14.78 -11.10
C ARG A 301 -6.15 15.83 -11.48
N ASP A 302 -5.60 16.54 -10.50
CA ASP A 302 -4.52 17.51 -10.71
C ASP A 302 -3.17 16.81 -10.96
N SER A 303 -3.04 15.55 -10.55
CA SER A 303 -1.81 14.77 -10.69
C SER A 303 -1.72 14.18 -12.10
N VAL A 304 -0.55 14.31 -12.73
CA VAL A 304 -0.28 13.72 -14.04
C VAL A 304 -0.03 12.22 -13.91
N VAL A 305 0.68 11.83 -12.85
CA VAL A 305 0.99 10.44 -12.53
C VAL A 305 0.42 10.10 -11.15
N ILE A 306 -0.25 8.96 -11.04
CA ILE A 306 -0.81 8.47 -9.77
C ILE A 306 -0.42 7.01 -9.60
N ILE A 307 0.21 6.67 -8.48
CA ILE A 307 0.60 5.30 -8.14
C ILE A 307 -0.29 4.81 -7.01
N VAL A 308 -1.04 3.73 -7.25
CA VAL A 308 -2.11 3.28 -6.36
C VAL A 308 -1.86 1.85 -5.89
N ASP A 309 -2.10 1.60 -4.61
CA ASP A 309 -1.99 0.26 -4.04
C ASP A 309 -3.25 -0.57 -4.34
N GLU A 310 -3.09 -1.90 -4.38
CA GLU A 310 -4.17 -2.84 -4.73
C GLU A 310 -5.46 -2.64 -3.93
N LYS A 311 -5.37 -2.24 -2.66
CA LYS A 311 -6.55 -2.00 -1.81
C LYS A 311 -7.45 -0.83 -2.22
N ASN A 312 -6.95 0.10 -3.01
CA ASN A 312 -7.70 1.28 -3.47
C ASN A 312 -8.13 1.17 -4.93
N PHE A 313 -7.97 -0.01 -5.53
CA PHE A 313 -8.34 -0.30 -6.93
C PHE A 313 -9.81 -0.13 -7.25
N ASP A 314 -10.71 -0.19 -6.26
CA ASP A 314 -12.15 -0.01 -6.49
C ASP A 314 -12.60 1.45 -6.28
N LYS A 315 -11.73 2.28 -5.70
CA LYS A 315 -12.04 3.66 -5.29
C LYS A 315 -11.40 4.72 -6.18
N ILE A 316 -10.31 4.38 -6.87
CA ILE A 316 -9.53 5.36 -7.62
C ILE A 316 -10.25 5.81 -8.90
N GLU A 317 -10.85 4.89 -9.67
CA GLU A 317 -11.50 5.23 -10.94
C GLU A 317 -12.65 6.25 -10.76
N PRO A 318 -13.55 6.12 -9.76
CA PRO A 318 -14.55 7.16 -9.46
C PRO A 318 -13.92 8.52 -9.10
N ALA A 319 -12.78 8.53 -8.41
CA ALA A 319 -12.12 9.76 -7.99
C ALA A 319 -11.49 10.51 -9.18
N ILE A 320 -10.81 9.82 -10.09
CA ILE A 320 -10.05 10.45 -11.18
C ILE A 320 -10.80 10.57 -12.51
N GLY A 321 -11.87 9.80 -12.69
CA GLY A 321 -12.67 9.81 -13.93
C GLY A 321 -11.93 9.19 -15.15
N PRO A 322 -12.47 9.36 -16.36
CA PRO A 322 -12.00 8.65 -17.57
C PRO A 322 -10.69 9.19 -18.18
N GLY A 323 -10.08 10.25 -17.62
CA GLY A 323 -8.95 10.98 -18.21
C GLY A 323 -7.56 10.36 -18.03
N TYR A 324 -7.46 9.09 -17.64
CA TYR A 324 -6.19 8.42 -17.33
C TYR A 324 -6.02 7.09 -18.09
N PHE A 325 -4.79 6.79 -18.49
CA PHE A 325 -4.35 5.45 -18.87
C PHE A 325 -3.96 4.68 -17.62
N ARG A 326 -4.33 3.40 -17.58
CA ARG A 326 -4.02 2.50 -16.47
C ARG A 326 -3.06 1.41 -16.93
N VAL A 327 -2.03 1.16 -16.13
CA VAL A 327 -1.13 0.01 -16.29
C VAL A 327 -0.93 -0.66 -14.94
N ASP A 328 -1.05 -1.99 -14.93
CA ASP A 328 -0.94 -2.80 -13.73
C ASP A 328 0.48 -3.39 -13.63
N TYR A 329 1.07 -3.31 -12.44
CA TYR A 329 2.41 -3.82 -12.15
C TYR A 329 2.42 -4.67 -10.88
N ILE A 330 3.35 -5.61 -10.81
CA ILE A 330 3.74 -6.20 -9.53
C ILE A 330 4.61 -5.16 -8.82
N ARG A 331 4.29 -4.86 -7.55
CA ARG A 331 5.07 -3.98 -6.67
C ARG A 331 6.10 -4.77 -5.86
N MET A 332 5.69 -5.86 -5.23
CA MET A 332 6.56 -6.68 -4.36
C MET A 332 6.44 -8.16 -4.67
N TRP A 333 7.58 -8.85 -4.68
CA TRP A 333 7.67 -10.31 -4.76
C TRP A 333 7.81 -10.92 -3.37
N TRP A 334 7.08 -12.01 -3.17
CA TRP A 334 7.20 -12.89 -2.02
C TRP A 334 7.55 -14.30 -2.50
N PRO A 335 8.44 -15.04 -1.82
CA PRO A 335 8.71 -16.43 -2.20
C PRO A 335 7.44 -17.27 -2.10
N MET A 336 7.31 -18.26 -2.99
CA MET A 336 6.22 -19.22 -2.98
C MET A 336 6.09 -19.86 -1.58
N GLN A 337 4.88 -19.96 -1.02
CA GLN A 337 4.69 -20.33 0.39
C GLN A 337 4.20 -21.77 0.62
N ASP A 338 4.16 -22.66 -0.38
CA ASP A 338 3.70 -24.05 -0.18
C ASP A 338 4.46 -24.78 0.92
N TYR A 339 5.72 -24.38 1.18
CA TYR A 339 6.50 -24.99 2.22
C TYR A 339 5.92 -24.76 3.62
N PHE A 340 5.07 -23.75 3.84
CA PHE A 340 4.36 -23.56 5.12
C PHE A 340 3.44 -24.74 5.46
N SER A 341 2.99 -25.48 4.45
CA SER A 341 2.06 -26.60 4.57
C SER A 341 2.76 -27.96 4.42
N LEU A 342 4.07 -28.05 4.63
CA LEU A 342 4.79 -29.34 4.61
C LEU A 342 4.44 -30.22 5.80
N VAL A 343 4.22 -29.59 6.95
CA VAL A 343 3.79 -30.25 8.18
C VAL A 343 2.75 -29.38 8.87
N TYR A 344 1.52 -29.88 9.00
CA TYR A 344 0.43 -29.17 9.69
C TYR A 344 -0.19 -30.03 10.80
N ASP A 345 -0.90 -29.36 11.71
CA ASP A 345 -1.63 -29.99 12.80
C ASP A 345 -2.86 -30.73 12.30
N ARG A 346 -3.06 -31.94 12.82
CA ARG A 346 -4.15 -32.84 12.43
C ARG A 346 -4.81 -33.42 13.67
N ASP A 347 -6.11 -33.67 13.60
CA ASP A 347 -6.83 -34.39 14.64
C ASP A 347 -6.29 -35.85 14.75
N PRO A 348 -5.72 -36.24 15.90
CA PRO A 348 -5.15 -37.57 16.08
C PRO A 348 -6.20 -38.70 16.09
N THR A 349 -7.49 -38.37 16.18
CA THR A 349 -8.59 -39.35 16.14
C THR A 349 -8.93 -39.82 14.73
N ILE A 350 -8.60 -39.03 13.70
CA ILE A 350 -8.89 -39.36 12.30
C ILE A 350 -7.82 -40.33 11.78
N PRO A 351 -8.17 -41.52 11.25
CA PRO A 351 -7.19 -42.44 10.67
C PRO A 351 -6.57 -41.87 9.39
N PHE A 352 -5.31 -42.16 9.10
CA PHE A 352 -4.68 -41.75 7.84
C PHE A 352 -5.36 -42.47 6.66
N PRO A 353 -5.57 -41.80 5.50
CA PRO A 353 -6.08 -42.43 4.29
C PRO A 353 -5.25 -43.64 3.84
N GLU A 354 -5.86 -44.61 3.17
CA GLU A 354 -5.14 -45.79 2.64
C GLU A 354 -4.09 -45.40 1.58
N ASP A 355 -4.37 -44.35 0.82
CA ASP A 355 -3.52 -43.82 -0.23
C ASP A 355 -2.45 -42.83 0.26
N TYR A 356 -2.38 -42.55 1.57
CA TYR A 356 -1.47 -41.57 2.17
C TYR A 356 -0.02 -41.68 1.71
N ALA A 357 0.57 -40.54 1.33
CA ALA A 357 1.87 -40.46 0.65
C ALA A 357 3.04 -41.08 1.41
N CYS A 358 3.08 -40.99 2.75
CA CYS A 358 4.15 -41.61 3.55
C CYS A 358 3.99 -43.14 3.62
N LYS A 359 4.60 -43.86 2.68
CA LYS A 359 4.59 -45.34 2.59
C LYS A 359 5.99 -45.92 2.79
N GLY A 360 6.08 -47.24 2.97
CA GLY A 360 7.35 -47.96 3.09
C GLY A 360 8.20 -47.49 4.27
N THR A 361 9.44 -47.11 4.02
CA THR A 361 10.40 -46.62 5.04
C THR A 361 9.98 -45.30 5.68
N MET A 362 9.04 -44.54 5.10
CA MET A 362 8.51 -43.30 5.67
C MET A 362 7.25 -43.51 6.52
N SER A 363 6.78 -44.75 6.64
CA SER A 363 5.56 -45.06 7.42
C SER A 363 5.68 -44.73 8.91
N PHE A 364 6.90 -44.66 9.46
CA PHE A 364 7.13 -44.27 10.86
C PHE A 364 6.64 -42.84 11.17
N LEU A 365 6.57 -41.95 10.17
CA LEU A 365 6.03 -40.60 10.35
C LEU A 365 4.54 -40.62 10.76
N LYS A 366 3.81 -41.70 10.43
CA LYS A 366 2.42 -41.92 10.88
C LYS A 366 2.29 -42.19 12.39
N LEU A 367 3.39 -42.51 13.09
CA LEU A 367 3.37 -42.75 14.53
C LEU A 367 2.97 -41.49 15.30
N ARG A 368 3.32 -40.30 14.78
CA ARG A 368 2.93 -39.02 15.37
C ARG A 368 1.58 -38.57 14.82
N LYS A 369 0.50 -39.16 15.35
CA LYS A 369 -0.88 -38.95 14.86
C LYS A 369 -1.37 -37.49 14.87
N SER A 370 -0.79 -36.63 15.70
CA SER A 370 -1.16 -35.20 15.79
C SER A 370 -0.60 -34.33 14.67
N LYS A 371 0.25 -34.88 13.78
CA LYS A 371 0.88 -34.14 12.68
C LYS A 371 0.68 -34.87 11.36
N ASP A 372 0.47 -34.11 10.30
CA ASP A 372 0.42 -34.60 8.93
C ASP A 372 1.73 -34.29 8.19
N TYR A 373 2.37 -35.31 7.62
CA TYR A 373 3.60 -35.22 6.83
C TYR A 373 3.36 -35.54 5.33
N GLY A 374 2.10 -35.57 4.87
CA GLY A 374 1.73 -36.02 3.52
C GLY A 374 2.45 -35.23 2.44
N SER A 375 2.36 -33.90 2.49
CA SER A 375 3.04 -32.97 1.58
C SER A 375 4.56 -33.17 1.55
N PHE A 376 5.17 -33.39 2.72
CA PHE A 376 6.60 -33.68 2.83
C PHE A 376 6.96 -35.02 2.16
N CYS A 377 6.16 -36.06 2.36
CA CYS A 377 6.39 -37.35 1.72
C CYS A 377 6.15 -37.33 0.20
N GLU A 378 5.24 -36.49 -0.28
CA GLU A 378 5.03 -36.26 -1.71
C GLU A 378 6.29 -35.73 -2.40
N TRP A 379 7.07 -34.88 -1.72
CA TRP A 379 8.34 -34.37 -2.25
C TRP A 379 9.32 -35.49 -2.61
N PHE A 380 9.20 -36.69 -2.02
CA PHE A 380 10.08 -37.83 -2.32
C PHE A 380 9.40 -38.94 -3.11
N THR A 381 8.08 -39.07 -3.00
CA THR A 381 7.32 -40.17 -3.61
C THR A 381 6.72 -39.81 -4.96
N ASN A 382 6.38 -38.55 -5.21
CA ASN A 382 5.81 -38.08 -6.47
C ASN A 382 6.93 -37.69 -7.47
N PRO A 383 7.07 -38.38 -8.62
CA PRO A 383 8.11 -38.09 -9.61
C PRO A 383 8.05 -36.68 -10.21
N GLN A 384 6.85 -36.15 -10.44
CA GLN A 384 6.61 -34.82 -11.02
C GLN A 384 7.04 -33.72 -10.06
N ILE A 385 6.64 -33.84 -8.78
CA ILE A 385 7.04 -32.90 -7.73
C ILE A 385 8.56 -32.93 -7.53
N ARG A 386 9.18 -34.12 -7.48
CA ARG A 386 10.65 -34.25 -7.39
C ARG A 386 11.38 -33.56 -8.53
N ALA A 387 10.90 -33.78 -9.76
CA ALA A 387 11.48 -33.13 -10.93
C ALA A 387 11.36 -31.61 -10.83
N GLY A 388 10.20 -31.10 -10.41
CA GLY A 388 9.98 -29.68 -10.14
C GLY A 388 10.93 -29.11 -9.07
N ILE A 389 11.10 -29.80 -7.94
CA ILE A 389 12.05 -29.39 -6.88
C ILE A 389 13.48 -29.34 -7.41
N MET A 390 13.89 -30.29 -8.25
CA MET A 390 15.22 -30.26 -8.88
C MET A 390 15.39 -29.08 -9.84
N GLN A 391 14.33 -28.69 -10.57
CA GLN A 391 14.35 -27.48 -11.40
C GLN A 391 14.44 -26.21 -10.55
N ILE A 392 13.74 -26.14 -9.42
CA ILE A 392 13.89 -25.04 -8.47
C ILE A 392 15.33 -25.00 -7.95
N TRP A 393 15.89 -26.14 -7.53
CA TRP A 393 17.24 -26.21 -6.97
C TRP A 393 18.36 -25.87 -7.96
N LEU A 394 18.25 -26.28 -9.23
CA LEU A 394 19.29 -26.04 -10.24
C LEU A 394 19.11 -24.78 -11.06
N ASN A 395 17.85 -24.45 -11.39
CA ASN A 395 17.52 -23.46 -12.41
C ASN A 395 16.59 -22.35 -11.91
N ARG A 396 16.08 -22.45 -10.68
CA ARG A 396 15.09 -21.51 -10.10
C ARG A 396 13.80 -21.43 -10.93
N ASP A 397 13.49 -22.52 -11.64
CA ASP A 397 12.30 -22.64 -12.47
C ASP A 397 11.20 -23.38 -11.69
N TYR A 398 10.08 -22.69 -11.48
CA TYR A 398 8.93 -23.18 -10.72
C TYR A 398 7.88 -23.82 -11.63
N THR A 399 7.99 -23.72 -12.96
CA THR A 399 6.96 -24.14 -13.94
C THR A 399 6.56 -25.60 -13.75
N GLN A 400 7.55 -26.49 -13.66
CA GLN A 400 7.29 -27.92 -13.52
C GLN A 400 6.68 -28.26 -12.15
N TYR A 401 7.08 -27.56 -11.10
CA TYR A 401 6.51 -27.73 -9.76
C TYR A 401 5.07 -27.22 -9.70
N ALA A 402 4.80 -26.06 -10.30
CA ALA A 402 3.47 -25.45 -10.38
C ALA A 402 2.49 -26.37 -11.12
N ASN A 403 2.88 -26.88 -12.29
CA ASN A 403 2.09 -27.85 -13.05
C ASN A 403 1.80 -29.12 -12.25
N ALA A 404 2.78 -29.64 -11.50
CA ALA A 404 2.60 -30.83 -10.67
C ALA A 404 1.63 -30.62 -9.50
N LYS A 405 1.51 -29.37 -9.00
CA LYS A 405 0.58 -28.96 -7.95
C LYS A 405 -0.73 -28.37 -8.48
N GLY A 406 -0.92 -28.30 -9.80
CA GLY A 406 -2.10 -27.71 -10.42
C GLY A 406 -2.21 -26.19 -10.25
N ARG A 407 -1.07 -25.51 -10.10
CA ARG A 407 -0.95 -24.06 -9.92
C ARG A 407 -0.60 -23.37 -11.24
N SER A 408 -1.23 -22.24 -11.52
CA SER A 408 -0.96 -21.37 -12.70
C SER A 408 -0.40 -20.00 -12.31
N ASP A 409 -0.16 -19.79 -11.03
CA ASP A 409 0.19 -18.53 -10.37
C ASP A 409 1.65 -18.49 -9.89
N LEU A 410 2.50 -19.39 -10.38
CA LEU A 410 3.95 -19.44 -10.08
C LEU A 410 4.80 -19.21 -11.33
N ASP A 411 4.31 -18.37 -12.23
CA ASP A 411 5.04 -17.83 -13.37
C ASP A 411 5.31 -16.33 -13.14
N LEU A 412 6.32 -15.78 -13.79
CA LEU A 412 6.75 -14.40 -13.58
C LEU A 412 5.64 -13.36 -13.86
N ALA A 413 4.74 -13.66 -14.79
CA ALA A 413 3.63 -12.75 -15.10
C ALA A 413 2.50 -12.78 -14.05
N ASN A 414 2.31 -13.90 -13.35
CA ASN A 414 1.13 -14.16 -12.51
C ASN A 414 1.50 -14.59 -11.09
N TRP A 415 2.71 -14.26 -10.65
CA TRP A 415 3.26 -14.78 -9.41
C TRP A 415 2.39 -14.46 -8.19
N GLN A 416 2.14 -15.47 -7.35
CA GLN A 416 1.44 -15.35 -6.09
C GLN A 416 2.11 -16.20 -4.99
N PRO A 417 2.35 -15.63 -3.79
CA PRO A 417 1.92 -14.28 -3.35
C PRO A 417 2.75 -13.13 -3.93
N ALA A 418 2.08 -12.02 -4.28
CA ALA A 418 2.69 -10.77 -4.74
C ALA A 418 1.80 -9.56 -4.40
N ASP A 419 2.39 -8.41 -4.10
CA ASP A 419 1.63 -7.17 -3.94
C ASP A 419 1.56 -6.46 -5.30
N ARG A 420 0.37 -6.01 -5.70
CA ARG A 420 0.17 -5.29 -6.97
C ARG A 420 0.06 -3.78 -6.76
N MET A 421 0.29 -3.05 -7.84
CA MET A 421 0.06 -1.61 -7.91
C MET A 421 -0.48 -1.22 -9.29
N ARG A 422 -1.15 -0.08 -9.34
CA ARG A 422 -1.60 0.54 -10.60
C ARG A 422 -0.90 1.87 -10.80
N LEU A 423 -0.39 2.06 -12.01
CA LEU A 423 0.07 3.34 -12.51
C LEU A 423 -1.05 3.97 -13.34
N TYR A 424 -1.43 5.19 -12.98
CA TYR A 424 -2.27 6.04 -13.81
C TYR A 424 -1.43 7.16 -14.42
N ILE A 425 -1.59 7.37 -15.72
CA ILE A 425 -0.94 8.46 -16.47
C ILE A 425 -2.03 9.25 -17.18
N ARG A 426 -2.07 10.56 -16.97
CA ARG A 426 -3.08 11.42 -17.59
C ARG A 426 -2.98 11.38 -19.11
N GLN A 427 -4.11 11.20 -19.79
CA GLN A 427 -4.14 10.88 -21.22
C GLN A 427 -3.62 12.02 -22.11
N ASP A 428 -3.91 13.28 -21.73
CA ASP A 428 -3.45 14.50 -22.39
C ASP A 428 -1.92 14.61 -22.42
N ILE A 429 -1.26 14.19 -21.34
CA ILE A 429 0.19 14.21 -21.22
C ILE A 429 0.81 13.02 -21.94
N ALA A 430 0.23 11.82 -21.77
CA ALA A 430 0.71 10.63 -22.45
C ALA A 430 0.67 10.80 -23.99
N ALA A 431 -0.35 11.47 -24.53
CA ALA A 431 -0.46 11.76 -25.96
C ALA A 431 0.65 12.68 -26.50
N GLN A 432 1.28 13.50 -25.65
CA GLN A 432 2.44 14.32 -26.05
C GLN A 432 3.72 13.48 -26.19
N ILE A 433 3.72 12.25 -25.68
CA ILE A 433 4.89 11.37 -25.62
C ILE A 433 4.66 10.16 -26.53
N TRP A 434 5.11 10.30 -27.78
CA TRP A 434 4.88 9.38 -28.92
C TRP A 434 5.23 7.90 -28.67
N ASN A 435 6.08 7.59 -27.68
CA ASN A 435 6.57 6.24 -27.41
C ASN A 435 5.58 5.34 -26.65
N TYR A 436 4.50 5.89 -26.07
CA TYR A 436 3.55 5.10 -25.28
C TYR A 436 2.47 4.37 -26.11
N GLY A 437 2.63 4.31 -27.44
CA GLY A 437 1.76 3.51 -28.31
C GLY A 437 0.29 3.99 -28.37
N VAL A 438 0.04 5.20 -27.87
CA VAL A 438 -1.29 5.79 -27.86
C VAL A 438 -1.57 6.36 -29.23
N ALA A 439 -2.49 5.75 -29.98
CA ALA A 439 -3.12 6.46 -31.10
C ALA A 439 -3.70 7.77 -30.53
N PRO A 440 -3.60 8.91 -31.24
CA PRO A 440 -4.18 10.15 -30.75
C PRO A 440 -5.68 9.92 -30.56
N THR A 441 -6.08 9.70 -29.30
CA THR A 441 -7.47 9.84 -28.91
C THR A 441 -7.79 11.28 -29.21
N THR A 442 -8.82 11.53 -30.03
CA THR A 442 -9.45 12.85 -30.06
C THR A 442 -9.93 13.11 -28.65
N THR A 443 -9.11 13.82 -27.87
CA THR A 443 -9.48 14.33 -26.57
C THR A 443 -10.65 15.25 -26.83
N GLU A 444 -11.83 14.93 -26.30
CA GLU A 444 -12.71 16.01 -25.87
C GLU A 444 -11.88 16.77 -24.84
N VAL A 445 -11.26 17.87 -25.27
CA VAL A 445 -10.64 18.81 -24.35
C VAL A 445 -11.74 19.11 -23.32
N LEU A 446 -11.46 18.84 -22.05
CA LEU A 446 -12.30 19.25 -20.94
C LEU A 446 -12.34 20.78 -21.03
N GLN A 447 -13.30 21.29 -21.80
CA GLN A 447 -13.44 22.71 -22.06
C GLN A 447 -13.92 23.32 -20.76
N ASP A 448 -13.20 24.34 -20.27
CA ASP A 448 -13.61 25.07 -19.08
C ASP A 448 -15.03 25.61 -19.34
N PRO A 449 -16.06 25.14 -18.61
CA PRO A 449 -17.43 25.57 -18.85
C PRO A 449 -17.65 27.05 -18.54
N THR A 450 -16.69 27.70 -17.87
CA THR A 450 -16.68 29.14 -17.59
C THR A 450 -16.05 29.97 -18.70
N GLU A 451 -15.40 29.35 -19.69
CA GLU A 451 -14.73 30.05 -20.79
C GLU A 451 -15.74 30.89 -21.59
N GLY A 452 -15.45 32.20 -21.73
CA GLY A 452 -16.34 33.14 -22.42
C GLY A 452 -17.60 33.55 -21.64
N LYS A 453 -17.76 33.10 -20.39
CA LYS A 453 -18.90 33.45 -19.50
C LYS A 453 -18.58 34.56 -18.49
N TYR A 454 -17.36 35.06 -18.49
CA TYR A 454 -16.94 36.14 -17.59
C TYR A 454 -17.59 37.47 -17.98
N ILE A 455 -18.19 38.13 -17.00
CA ILE A 455 -18.71 39.49 -17.13
C ILE A 455 -17.98 40.42 -16.17
N LEU A 456 -17.83 41.68 -16.58
CA LEU A 456 -17.39 42.73 -15.66
C LEU A 456 -18.61 43.24 -14.91
N LEU A 457 -18.70 42.89 -13.62
CA LEU A 457 -19.77 43.33 -12.75
C LEU A 457 -19.19 44.02 -11.51
N SER A 458 -19.57 45.28 -11.31
CA SER A 458 -19.15 46.07 -10.16
C SER A 458 -20.27 46.15 -9.13
N ALA A 459 -19.91 46.08 -7.85
CA ALA A 459 -20.84 46.27 -6.76
C ALA A 459 -21.39 47.69 -6.78
N ASP A 460 -22.72 47.79 -6.75
CA ASP A 460 -23.44 49.06 -6.71
C ASP A 460 -23.61 49.57 -5.27
N LEU A 461 -23.43 48.69 -4.28
CA LEU A 461 -23.37 49.04 -2.87
C LEU A 461 -22.27 48.21 -2.16
N MET A 462 -21.56 48.84 -1.23
CA MET A 462 -20.51 48.21 -0.45
C MET A 462 -20.41 48.84 0.94
N PHE A 463 -20.31 48.00 1.97
CA PHE A 463 -19.99 48.43 3.34
C PHE A 463 -18.64 47.85 3.73
N ASP A 464 -17.68 48.73 4.06
CA ASP A 464 -16.31 48.37 4.45
C ASP A 464 -15.86 49.19 5.67
N VAL A 465 -14.68 48.85 6.23
CA VAL A 465 -14.09 49.53 7.39
C VAL A 465 -13.62 50.98 7.12
N ASN A 466 -13.71 51.47 5.88
CA ASN A 466 -13.18 52.77 5.47
C ASN A 466 -14.25 53.87 5.36
N GLN A 467 -15.54 53.52 5.47
CA GLN A 467 -16.63 54.49 5.45
C GLN A 467 -16.81 55.18 6.83
N PRO A 468 -17.01 56.50 6.90
CA PRO A 468 -17.34 57.16 8.17
C PRO A 468 -18.69 56.65 8.69
N ASN A 469 -18.69 56.08 9.91
CA ASN A 469 -19.78 55.32 10.55
C ASN A 469 -19.94 53.84 10.12
N SER A 470 -18.92 53.23 9.49
CA SER A 470 -18.95 51.83 9.10
C SER A 470 -18.92 50.83 10.25
N VAL A 471 -19.58 49.70 10.04
CA VAL A 471 -19.46 48.52 10.89
C VAL A 471 -18.07 47.88 10.71
N SER A 472 -17.33 47.72 11.81
CA SER A 472 -16.04 47.02 11.80
C SER A 472 -16.26 45.51 11.71
N LEU A 473 -16.30 44.97 10.49
CA LEU A 473 -16.40 43.53 10.23
C LEU A 473 -15.03 42.85 10.37
N ASN A 474 -15.03 41.54 10.66
CA ASN A 474 -13.84 40.70 10.69
C ASN A 474 -14.20 39.28 10.22
N ALA A 475 -13.78 38.94 9.00
CA ALA A 475 -14.14 37.71 8.30
C ALA A 475 -15.64 37.40 8.32
N PRO A 476 -16.49 38.29 7.76
CA PRO A 476 -17.92 38.00 7.61
C PRO A 476 -18.12 36.78 6.69
N ARG A 477 -18.79 35.73 7.17
CA ARG A 477 -18.85 34.42 6.48
C ARG A 477 -20.19 34.09 5.83
N SER A 478 -21.29 34.55 6.38
CA SER A 478 -22.62 34.30 5.85
C SER A 478 -23.51 35.50 6.11
N LEU A 479 -24.53 35.67 5.27
CA LEU A 479 -25.57 36.67 5.42
C LEU A 479 -26.95 36.06 5.12
N ALA A 480 -27.99 36.61 5.71
CA ALA A 480 -29.37 36.19 5.46
C ALA A 480 -30.33 37.38 5.60
N PHE A 481 -31.37 37.43 4.77
CA PHE A 481 -32.37 38.48 4.83
C PHE A 481 -33.44 38.19 5.88
N ALA A 482 -33.83 39.24 6.59
CA ALA A 482 -35.02 39.27 7.42
C ALA A 482 -36.26 39.48 6.54
N ASN A 483 -37.43 39.12 7.07
CA ASN A 483 -38.71 39.27 6.36
C ASN A 483 -39.08 40.73 6.04
N ASP A 484 -38.47 41.70 6.72
CA ASP A 484 -38.68 43.14 6.49
C ASP A 484 -37.67 43.76 5.49
N GLY A 485 -36.77 42.95 4.92
CA GLY A 485 -35.75 43.37 3.96
C GLY A 485 -34.44 43.84 4.58
N THR A 486 -34.33 43.89 5.92
CA THR A 486 -33.04 44.07 6.59
C THR A 486 -32.19 42.79 6.51
N LEU A 487 -30.90 42.83 6.86
CA LEU A 487 -30.03 41.66 6.77
C LEU A 487 -29.29 41.33 8.07
N TYR A 488 -29.05 40.05 8.30
CA TYR A 488 -28.16 39.57 9.35
C TYR A 488 -26.84 39.08 8.76
N VAL A 489 -25.73 39.38 9.44
CA VAL A 489 -24.39 38.96 9.03
C VAL A 489 -23.72 38.20 10.18
N ALA A 490 -23.17 37.03 9.87
CA ALA A 490 -22.31 36.27 10.78
C ALA A 490 -20.88 36.84 10.72
N ASP A 491 -20.54 37.68 11.69
CA ASP A 491 -19.25 38.36 11.82
C ASP A 491 -18.25 37.45 12.56
N SER A 492 -17.71 36.49 11.80
CA SER A 492 -17.18 35.23 12.33
C SER A 492 -16.03 35.43 13.32
N ARG A 493 -15.02 36.22 12.96
CA ARG A 493 -13.84 36.46 13.83
C ARG A 493 -14.06 37.55 14.88
N ASN A 494 -15.21 38.22 14.87
CA ASN A 494 -15.68 39.02 15.99
C ASN A 494 -16.65 38.25 16.91
N HIS A 495 -16.96 36.99 16.59
CA HIS A 495 -17.78 36.09 17.42
C HIS A 495 -19.18 36.64 17.72
N ARG A 496 -19.79 37.30 16.73
CA ARG A 496 -21.09 37.97 16.90
C ARG A 496 -21.95 37.87 15.64
N VAL A 497 -23.22 38.19 15.81
CA VAL A 497 -24.17 38.44 14.73
C VAL A 497 -24.52 39.92 14.72
N LEU A 498 -24.58 40.48 13.52
CA LEU A 498 -24.97 41.86 13.26
C LEU A 498 -26.29 41.86 12.49
N HIS A 499 -27.25 42.66 12.96
CA HIS A 499 -28.48 42.98 12.24
C HIS A 499 -28.37 44.39 11.68
N LEU A 500 -28.42 44.51 10.35
CA LEU A 500 -28.12 45.73 9.63
C LEU A 500 -29.32 46.14 8.77
N ASP A 501 -29.51 47.44 8.59
CA ASP A 501 -30.36 47.94 7.50
C ASP A 501 -29.66 47.79 6.14
N ILE A 502 -30.40 48.06 5.06
CA ILE A 502 -29.86 47.93 3.69
C ILE A 502 -28.82 49.00 3.33
N GLN A 503 -28.52 49.94 4.21
CA GLN A 503 -27.40 50.89 4.09
C GLN A 503 -26.20 50.51 4.98
N GLY A 504 -26.27 49.39 5.69
CA GLY A 504 -25.21 48.88 6.55
C GLY A 504 -25.18 49.51 7.95
N ASN A 505 -26.22 50.23 8.38
CA ASN A 505 -26.28 50.73 9.76
C ASN A 505 -26.70 49.61 10.72
N ILE A 506 -26.08 49.56 11.90
CA ILE A 506 -26.40 48.56 12.93
C ILE A 506 -27.75 48.87 13.57
N LEU A 507 -28.67 47.92 13.49
CA LEU A 507 -29.94 47.91 14.20
C LEU A 507 -29.78 47.20 15.55
N HIS A 508 -29.22 45.99 15.52
CA HIS A 508 -28.94 45.16 16.69
C HIS A 508 -27.60 44.43 16.54
N GLU A 509 -26.94 44.15 17.65
CA GLU A 509 -25.76 43.27 17.70
C GLU A 509 -25.82 42.38 18.94
N TRP A 510 -25.38 41.14 18.80
CA TRP A 510 -25.27 40.21 19.93
C TRP A 510 -24.22 39.14 19.67
N GLY A 511 -23.69 38.58 20.76
CA GLY A 511 -22.63 37.58 20.72
C GLY A 511 -21.31 38.10 21.29
N THR A 512 -20.60 37.20 21.95
CA THR A 512 -19.22 37.37 22.40
C THR A 512 -18.48 36.05 22.30
N TYR A 513 -17.14 36.09 22.27
CA TYR A 513 -16.31 34.89 22.21
C TYR A 513 -16.52 33.98 23.43
N ALA A 514 -16.71 32.68 23.18
CA ALA A 514 -16.55 31.65 24.21
C ALA A 514 -16.19 30.30 23.58
N ASP A 515 -15.22 29.58 24.17
CA ASP A 515 -14.79 28.24 23.76
C ASP A 515 -15.59 27.14 24.49
N GLY A 516 -16.56 26.57 23.77
CA GLY A 516 -17.46 25.52 24.23
C GLY A 516 -16.88 24.10 24.20
N VAL A 517 -15.67 23.92 23.66
CA VAL A 517 -15.00 22.62 23.65
C VAL A 517 -14.34 22.36 25.00
N SER A 518 -13.74 23.39 25.60
CA SER A 518 -12.98 23.26 26.86
C SER A 518 -13.81 23.43 28.12
N VAL A 519 -14.94 24.15 28.05
CA VAL A 519 -15.83 24.46 29.17
C VAL A 519 -17.29 24.56 28.72
N THR A 520 -18.24 24.34 29.63
CA THR A 520 -19.65 24.66 29.36
C THR A 520 -19.82 26.17 29.18
N VAL A 521 -20.12 26.60 27.97
CA VAL A 521 -20.27 28.02 27.63
C VAL A 521 -21.71 28.51 27.75
N GLY A 522 -21.85 29.81 28.00
CA GLY A 522 -23.14 30.48 28.11
C GLY A 522 -23.95 30.45 26.81
N ASN A 523 -25.26 30.63 26.95
CA ASN A 523 -26.16 30.85 25.82
C ASN A 523 -25.92 32.23 25.21
N GLY A 524 -25.97 32.34 23.88
CA GLY A 524 -25.76 33.61 23.18
C GLY A 524 -24.31 34.04 23.01
N THR A 525 -23.33 33.16 23.29
CA THR A 525 -21.92 33.34 22.93
C THR A 525 -21.56 32.50 21.70
N PHE A 526 -20.45 32.79 21.02
CA PHE A 526 -20.03 32.09 19.81
C PHE A 526 -18.52 31.82 19.75
N ASN A 527 -18.12 30.82 18.97
CA ASN A 527 -16.77 30.54 18.51
C ASN A 527 -16.79 30.34 17.00
N GLU A 528 -16.42 31.39 16.28
CA GLU A 528 -16.63 31.58 14.84
C GLU A 528 -18.01 31.09 14.37
N PRO A 529 -19.07 31.93 14.47
CA PRO A 529 -20.31 31.62 13.79
C PRO A 529 -20.08 31.68 12.27
N TRP A 530 -20.53 30.67 11.53
CA TRP A 530 -20.37 30.61 10.07
C TRP A 530 -21.68 30.83 9.36
N GLY A 531 -22.58 29.85 9.39
CA GLY A 531 -23.90 29.91 8.77
C GLY A 531 -24.91 30.70 9.60
N ILE A 532 -25.78 31.42 8.90
CA ILE A 532 -26.92 32.13 9.44
C ILE A 532 -28.11 31.98 8.49
N ALA A 533 -29.31 31.76 9.02
CA ALA A 533 -30.55 31.80 8.25
C ALA A 533 -31.71 32.31 9.10
N VAL A 534 -32.76 32.78 8.44
CA VAL A 534 -33.96 33.33 9.07
C VAL A 534 -35.14 32.40 8.78
N GLY A 535 -35.87 32.02 9.82
CA GLY A 535 -37.08 31.22 9.70
C GLY A 535 -38.31 32.07 9.31
N PRO A 536 -39.40 31.43 8.85
CA PRO A 536 -40.61 32.14 8.43
C PRO A 536 -41.27 32.94 9.56
N ASP A 537 -41.02 32.58 10.83
CA ASP A 537 -41.46 33.30 12.02
C ASP A 537 -40.56 34.51 12.40
N GLY A 538 -39.51 34.77 11.62
CA GLY A 538 -38.51 35.81 11.89
C GLY A 538 -37.42 35.39 12.89
N SER A 539 -37.41 34.14 13.34
CA SER A 539 -36.34 33.63 14.21
C SER A 539 -35.02 33.52 13.45
N VAL A 540 -33.91 33.84 14.11
CA VAL A 540 -32.57 33.77 13.53
C VAL A 540 -31.85 32.53 14.02
N TYR A 541 -31.38 31.69 13.09
CA TYR A 541 -30.65 30.46 13.36
C TYR A 541 -29.18 30.67 12.99
N VAL A 542 -28.27 30.23 13.86
CA VAL A 542 -26.83 30.43 13.70
C VAL A 542 -26.10 29.12 14.02
N THR A 543 -25.25 28.66 13.13
CA THR A 543 -24.29 27.58 13.41
C THR A 543 -23.07 28.17 14.10
N ASP A 544 -22.85 27.74 15.33
CA ASP A 544 -21.70 28.09 16.15
C ASP A 544 -20.62 27.01 15.94
N THR A 545 -19.86 27.19 14.84
CA THR A 545 -19.13 26.10 14.18
C THR A 545 -18.13 25.40 15.09
N TRP A 546 -17.30 26.18 15.81
CA TRP A 546 -16.29 25.58 16.69
C TRP A 546 -16.79 25.29 18.11
N ASN A 547 -18.04 25.62 18.42
CA ASN A 547 -18.73 25.11 19.61
C ASN A 547 -19.66 23.94 19.29
N HIS A 548 -19.69 23.46 18.04
CA HIS A 548 -20.41 22.25 17.62
C HIS A 548 -21.92 22.28 17.92
N ARG A 549 -22.54 23.46 17.77
CA ARG A 549 -23.95 23.65 18.12
C ARG A 549 -24.68 24.58 17.15
N VAL A 550 -26.01 24.53 17.20
CA VAL A 550 -26.91 25.48 16.54
C VAL A 550 -27.64 26.27 17.62
N GLN A 551 -27.76 27.57 17.41
CA GLN A 551 -28.47 28.49 18.31
C GLN A 551 -29.59 29.21 17.56
N LYS A 552 -30.75 29.34 18.22
CA LYS A 552 -31.94 30.05 17.75
C LYS A 552 -32.15 31.32 18.58
N PHE A 553 -32.42 32.42 17.92
CA PHE A 553 -32.67 33.75 18.49
C PHE A 553 -33.97 34.34 17.95
N SER A 554 -34.54 35.31 18.67
CA SER A 554 -35.57 36.19 18.12
C SER A 554 -34.99 37.16 17.10
N ALA A 555 -35.85 37.82 16.32
CA ALA A 555 -35.45 38.87 15.38
C ALA A 555 -34.62 40.00 16.02
N ASP A 556 -34.85 40.32 17.29
CA ASP A 556 -34.08 41.33 18.04
C ASP A 556 -32.89 40.76 18.83
N GLY A 557 -32.46 39.53 18.51
CA GLY A 557 -31.22 38.94 19.04
C GLY A 557 -31.34 38.33 20.44
N ARG A 558 -32.55 38.15 20.99
CA ARG A 558 -32.72 37.45 22.27
C ARG A 558 -32.55 35.94 22.07
N PHE A 559 -31.72 35.32 22.89
CA PHE A 559 -31.54 33.86 22.87
C PHE A 559 -32.86 33.13 23.16
N ILE A 560 -33.19 32.14 22.34
CA ILE A 560 -34.36 31.28 22.51
C ILE A 560 -33.94 29.87 22.92
N LYS A 561 -33.10 29.21 22.11
CA LYS A 561 -32.72 27.80 22.31
C LYS A 561 -31.37 27.48 21.68
N THR A 562 -30.72 26.45 22.21
CA THR A 562 -29.53 25.81 21.61
C THR A 562 -29.73 24.31 21.59
N TRP A 563 -29.13 23.63 20.60
CA TRP A 563 -28.97 22.18 20.57
C TRP A 563 -27.66 21.84 19.84
N GLY A 564 -27.17 20.63 20.05
CA GLY A 564 -25.89 20.20 19.52
C GLY A 564 -24.77 20.12 20.56
N VAL A 565 -23.92 19.11 20.40
CA VAL A 565 -22.69 18.87 21.16
C VAL A 565 -21.61 18.35 20.21
N PHE A 566 -20.34 18.46 20.60
CA PHE A 566 -19.26 17.81 19.86
C PHE A 566 -19.45 16.28 19.80
N GLY A 567 -19.36 15.69 18.61
CA GLY A 567 -19.30 14.25 18.42
C GLY A 567 -19.14 13.83 16.97
N GLN A 568 -18.83 12.55 16.74
CA GLN A 568 -18.59 11.95 15.42
C GLN A 568 -19.88 11.36 14.82
N GLY A 569 -21.02 12.00 15.09
CA GLY A 569 -22.32 11.61 14.56
C GLY A 569 -23.02 10.46 15.29
N GLU A 570 -22.65 10.18 16.53
CA GLU A 570 -23.24 9.11 17.35
C GLU A 570 -24.72 9.35 17.65
N THR A 571 -25.11 10.62 17.74
CA THR A 571 -26.51 11.06 17.84
C THR A 571 -26.82 12.13 16.78
N PRO A 572 -28.10 12.43 16.52
CA PRO A 572 -28.47 13.53 15.63
C PRO A 572 -27.93 14.91 16.06
N GLU A 573 -27.71 15.11 17.36
CA GLU A 573 -27.17 16.35 17.92
C GLU A 573 -25.64 16.32 18.07
N SER A 574 -24.98 15.20 17.72
CA SER A 574 -23.51 15.09 17.79
C SER A 574 -22.89 15.68 16.51
N PHE A 575 -22.53 16.96 16.55
CA PHE A 575 -21.98 17.68 15.42
C PHE A 575 -20.44 17.73 15.44
N TYR A 576 -19.84 17.71 14.26
CA TYR A 576 -18.43 18.00 14.06
C TYR A 576 -18.27 19.17 13.08
N GLY A 577 -18.22 20.39 13.63
CA GLY A 577 -18.01 21.60 12.85
C GLY A 577 -19.19 21.86 11.90
N PRO A 578 -20.41 22.11 12.41
CA PRO A 578 -21.52 22.46 11.54
C PRO A 578 -21.27 23.85 10.94
N ARG A 579 -21.38 24.00 9.62
CA ARG A 579 -20.93 25.25 8.93
C ARG A 579 -22.03 26.04 8.26
N GLY A 580 -22.80 25.42 7.38
CA GLY A 580 -23.94 26.02 6.69
C GLY A 580 -25.26 25.54 7.27
N LEU A 581 -26.28 26.40 7.19
CA LEU A 581 -27.64 26.05 7.55
C LEU A 581 -28.65 26.76 6.64
N ALA A 582 -29.81 26.15 6.45
CA ALA A 582 -30.93 26.72 5.72
C ALA A 582 -32.24 26.43 6.46
N VAL A 583 -33.25 27.27 6.27
CA VAL A 583 -34.60 27.07 6.83
C VAL A 583 -35.61 27.17 5.70
N ASP A 584 -36.51 26.20 5.60
CA ASP A 584 -37.56 26.20 4.57
C ASP A 584 -38.86 26.88 5.03
N ALA A 585 -39.84 26.95 4.13
CA ALA A 585 -41.13 27.58 4.37
C ALA A 585 -41.95 26.89 5.48
N GLU A 586 -41.73 25.60 5.73
CA GLU A 586 -42.34 24.85 6.82
C GLU A 586 -41.62 25.04 8.17
N GLY A 587 -40.49 25.75 8.18
CA GLY A 587 -39.66 25.98 9.36
C GLY A 587 -38.76 24.81 9.72
N ARG A 588 -38.48 23.89 8.79
CA ARG A 588 -37.47 22.84 8.96
C ARG A 588 -36.09 23.45 8.80
N VAL A 589 -35.18 23.09 9.70
CA VAL A 589 -33.81 23.60 9.78
C VAL A 589 -32.85 22.53 9.28
N TYR A 590 -32.17 22.79 8.18
CA TYR A 590 -31.19 21.92 7.56
C TYR A 590 -29.80 22.36 7.99
N VAL A 591 -29.02 21.45 8.54
CA VAL A 591 -27.67 21.73 9.06
C VAL A 591 -26.67 20.86 8.34
N THR A 592 -25.65 21.48 7.74
CA THR A 592 -24.50 20.76 7.19
C THR A 592 -23.54 20.41 8.32
N ASP A 593 -23.50 19.14 8.70
CA ASP A 593 -22.59 18.60 9.70
C ASP A 593 -21.29 18.19 9.01
N THR A 594 -20.49 19.20 8.63
CA THR A 594 -19.39 19.08 7.66
C THR A 594 -18.41 17.97 8.01
N GLY A 595 -17.90 17.93 9.26
CA GLY A 595 -16.92 16.93 9.69
C GLY A 595 -17.46 15.50 9.71
N ASN A 596 -18.78 15.33 9.87
CA ASN A 596 -19.45 14.03 9.82
C ASN A 596 -20.04 13.71 8.44
N LYS A 597 -19.84 14.59 7.45
CA LYS A 597 -20.19 14.38 6.03
C LYS A 597 -21.68 14.06 5.82
N ARG A 598 -22.55 14.73 6.56
CA ARG A 598 -24.01 14.50 6.53
C ARG A 598 -24.78 15.81 6.65
N ILE A 599 -26.06 15.77 6.29
CA ILE A 599 -27.05 16.81 6.55
C ILE A 599 -28.01 16.30 7.63
N VAL A 600 -28.26 17.12 8.63
CA VAL A 600 -29.21 16.83 9.71
C VAL A 600 -30.36 17.83 9.67
N VAL A 601 -31.59 17.35 9.74
CA VAL A 601 -32.81 18.15 9.61
C VAL A 601 -33.58 18.16 10.93
N PHE A 602 -33.94 19.36 11.38
CA PHE A 602 -34.70 19.60 12.61
C PHE A 602 -35.98 20.37 12.33
N ASP A 603 -36.94 20.32 13.26
CA ASP A 603 -38.10 21.22 13.24
C ASP A 603 -37.76 22.61 13.85
N ALA A 604 -38.70 23.55 13.78
CA ALA A 604 -38.53 24.89 14.33
C ALA A 604 -38.30 24.93 15.85
N ASN A 605 -38.63 23.84 16.56
CA ASN A 605 -38.40 23.66 18.00
C ASN A 605 -37.06 22.97 18.30
N GLY A 606 -36.27 22.60 17.29
CA GLY A 606 -35.00 21.89 17.42
C GLY A 606 -35.14 20.40 17.69
N ASN A 607 -36.29 19.79 17.38
CA ASN A 607 -36.44 18.34 17.44
C ASN A 607 -35.95 17.71 16.13
N PHE A 608 -35.23 16.59 16.23
CA PHE A 608 -34.75 15.86 15.06
C PHE A 608 -35.90 15.34 14.19
N ILE A 609 -35.78 15.55 12.87
CA ILE A 609 -36.70 15.00 11.86
C ILE A 609 -36.03 13.83 11.13
N THR A 610 -34.88 14.09 10.49
CA THR A 610 -34.19 13.09 9.65
C THR A 610 -32.73 13.50 9.41
N GLN A 611 -31.94 12.59 8.84
CA GLN A 611 -30.60 12.88 8.33
C GLN A 611 -30.34 12.10 7.05
N PHE A 612 -29.45 12.62 6.20
CA PHE A 612 -29.00 11.95 4.99
C PHE A 612 -27.55 12.34 4.67
N GLY A 613 -26.87 11.53 3.86
CA GLY A 613 -25.44 11.68 3.59
C GLY A 613 -24.56 10.61 4.23
N GLY A 614 -23.27 10.70 3.93
CA GLY A 614 -22.20 9.86 4.43
C GLY A 614 -20.94 10.10 3.61
N ALA A 615 -19.79 9.60 4.07
CA ALA A 615 -18.53 9.75 3.32
C ALA A 615 -18.57 9.02 1.96
N GLY A 616 -18.30 9.72 0.85
CA GLY A 616 -18.12 9.06 -0.45
C GLY A 616 -18.35 9.94 -1.68
N PHE A 617 -18.31 9.32 -2.85
CA PHE A 617 -18.43 9.97 -4.17
C PHE A 617 -19.76 9.68 -4.88
N ASP A 618 -20.51 8.67 -4.44
CA ASP A 618 -21.78 8.31 -5.06
C ASP A 618 -22.83 9.42 -4.84
N PRO A 619 -23.90 9.49 -5.67
CA PRO A 619 -25.01 10.37 -5.41
C PRO A 619 -25.59 10.16 -4.01
N GLY A 620 -25.74 11.25 -3.25
CA GLY A 620 -26.18 11.22 -1.86
C GLY A 620 -25.09 10.96 -0.83
N LEU A 621 -23.83 10.79 -1.24
CA LEU A 621 -22.66 10.83 -0.36
C LEU A 621 -21.90 12.14 -0.53
N PHE A 622 -21.09 12.51 0.46
CA PHE A 622 -20.40 13.80 0.55
C PHE A 622 -18.94 13.66 0.96
N ASP A 623 -18.16 14.67 0.58
CA ASP A 623 -16.84 14.98 1.13
C ASP A 623 -16.74 16.49 1.36
N GLU A 624 -16.79 16.86 2.65
CA GLU A 624 -16.82 18.25 3.13
C GLU A 624 -18.03 19.08 2.61
N PRO A 625 -19.28 18.70 2.96
CA PRO A 625 -20.47 19.49 2.62
C PRO A 625 -20.50 20.79 3.42
N VAL A 626 -20.71 21.94 2.78
CA VAL A 626 -20.67 23.26 3.46
C VAL A 626 -21.87 24.17 3.15
N GLY A 627 -21.94 24.72 1.95
CA GLY A 627 -23.08 25.56 1.55
C GLY A 627 -24.34 24.72 1.45
N ILE A 628 -25.45 25.22 2.00
CA ILE A 628 -26.78 24.60 1.85
C ILE A 628 -27.84 25.68 1.68
N THR A 629 -28.80 25.43 0.79
CA THR A 629 -29.99 26.29 0.62
C THR A 629 -31.18 25.46 0.16
N VAL A 630 -32.39 26.00 0.33
CA VAL A 630 -33.65 25.37 -0.07
C VAL A 630 -34.38 26.32 -1.00
N ASP A 631 -34.78 25.83 -2.18
CA ASP A 631 -35.55 26.65 -3.12
C ASP A 631 -37.04 26.72 -2.76
N LYS A 632 -37.78 27.57 -3.49
CA LYS A 632 -39.23 27.74 -3.32
C LYS A 632 -40.07 26.47 -3.55
N ASN A 633 -39.49 25.44 -4.18
CA ASN A 633 -40.15 24.15 -4.42
C ASN A 633 -39.82 23.13 -3.32
N GLY A 634 -38.97 23.47 -2.35
CA GLY A 634 -38.49 22.56 -1.30
C GLY A 634 -37.31 21.69 -1.71
N THR A 635 -36.65 21.98 -2.85
CA THR A 635 -35.43 21.26 -3.27
C THR A 635 -34.24 21.78 -2.48
N VAL A 636 -33.48 20.86 -1.88
CA VAL A 636 -32.30 21.18 -1.08
C VAL A 636 -31.05 21.11 -1.96
N TYR A 637 -30.29 22.19 -2.04
CA TYR A 637 -29.02 22.25 -2.77
C TYR A 637 -27.88 22.20 -1.76
N VAL A 638 -26.95 21.26 -1.94
CA VAL A 638 -25.80 21.06 -1.06
C VAL A 638 -24.52 21.21 -1.87
N VAL A 639 -23.65 22.09 -1.40
CA VAL A 639 -22.28 22.24 -1.91
C VAL A 639 -21.40 21.17 -1.29
N ASP A 640 -21.00 20.21 -2.11
CA ASP A 640 -20.14 19.07 -1.76
C ASP A 640 -18.70 19.41 -2.14
N THR A 641 -18.06 20.23 -1.28
CA THR A 641 -16.90 21.06 -1.62
C THR A 641 -15.73 20.25 -2.17
N TRP A 642 -15.29 19.21 -1.46
CA TRP A 642 -14.12 18.43 -1.88
C TRP A 642 -14.42 17.39 -2.95
N ASN A 643 -15.70 17.12 -3.20
CA ASN A 643 -16.17 16.44 -4.39
C ASN A 643 -16.40 17.39 -5.58
N GLN A 644 -16.15 18.70 -5.44
CA GLN A 644 -16.24 19.68 -6.53
C GLN A 644 -17.57 19.63 -7.28
N ARG A 645 -18.68 19.49 -6.54
CA ARG A 645 -20.02 19.38 -7.13
C ARG A 645 -21.08 20.02 -6.27
N ILE A 646 -22.20 20.32 -6.91
CA ILE A 646 -23.46 20.63 -6.23
C ILE A 646 -24.36 19.43 -6.40
N GLN A 647 -25.03 19.03 -5.32
CA GLN A 647 -26.05 17.97 -5.33
C GLN A 647 -27.40 18.55 -4.89
N THR A 648 -28.46 18.17 -5.59
CA THR A 648 -29.83 18.53 -5.23
C THR A 648 -30.57 17.34 -4.65
N PHE A 649 -31.44 17.60 -3.67
CA PHE A 649 -32.21 16.58 -2.98
C PHE A 649 -33.67 16.98 -2.87
N THR A 650 -34.55 16.01 -3.11
CA THR A 650 -35.98 16.19 -2.97
C THR A 650 -36.51 15.32 -1.85
N ALA A 651 -37.39 15.89 -1.03
CA ALA A 651 -38.03 15.20 0.09
C ALA A 651 -39.16 14.29 -0.41
N ILE A 652 -39.20 13.07 0.11
CA ILE A 652 -40.30 12.13 -0.07
C ILE A 652 -40.83 11.75 1.32
N GLU A 653 -42.12 11.94 1.52
CA GLU A 653 -42.81 11.49 2.72
C GLU A 653 -43.23 10.02 2.57
N SER A 654 -42.82 9.18 3.52
CA SER A 654 -43.22 7.77 3.59
C SER A 654 -43.45 7.39 5.05
N ASP A 655 -44.66 6.93 5.37
CA ASP A 655 -45.05 6.40 6.69
C ASP A 655 -44.58 7.25 7.90
N ASN A 656 -44.89 8.56 7.89
CA ASN A 656 -44.48 9.56 8.90
C ASN A 656 -42.97 9.84 9.00
N ASN A 657 -42.16 9.39 8.04
CA ASN A 657 -40.76 9.76 7.91
C ASN A 657 -40.53 10.58 6.63
N VAL A 658 -39.59 11.52 6.72
CA VAL A 658 -39.11 12.30 5.57
C VAL A 658 -37.76 11.74 5.14
N ILE A 659 -37.65 11.34 3.88
CA ILE A 659 -36.42 10.83 3.27
C ILE A 659 -36.01 11.77 2.15
N PHE A 660 -34.73 12.11 2.07
CA PHE A 660 -34.16 12.92 0.99
C PHE A 660 -33.45 12.02 -0.01
N LEU A 661 -33.84 12.10 -1.27
CA LEU A 661 -33.18 11.37 -2.36
C LEU A 661 -32.40 12.34 -3.25
N PRO A 662 -31.18 11.97 -3.68
CA PRO A 662 -30.43 12.76 -4.66
C PRO A 662 -31.21 12.81 -5.98
N GLU A 663 -31.37 14.00 -6.54
CA GLU A 663 -32.13 14.22 -7.78
C GLU A 663 -31.20 14.59 -8.93
N LYS A 664 -30.46 15.70 -8.80
CA LYS A 664 -29.50 16.17 -9.79
C LYS A 664 -28.15 16.42 -9.14
N GLN A 665 -27.12 16.40 -9.95
CA GLN A 665 -25.80 16.89 -9.58
C GLN A 665 -25.10 17.44 -10.81
N TRP A 666 -24.22 18.40 -10.60
CA TRP A 666 -23.30 18.88 -11.62
C TRP A 666 -21.98 19.26 -10.98
N ASP A 667 -20.92 19.12 -11.77
CA ASP A 667 -19.57 19.47 -11.35
C ASP A 667 -19.40 20.99 -11.37
N VAL A 668 -18.65 21.50 -10.40
CA VAL A 668 -18.25 22.90 -10.34
C VAL A 668 -16.78 22.97 -10.71
N PHE A 669 -16.46 23.72 -11.76
CA PHE A 669 -15.08 23.96 -12.18
C PHE A 669 -14.42 25.01 -11.27
N GLY A 670 -14.12 24.61 -10.03
CA GLY A 670 -13.59 25.43 -8.95
C GLY A 670 -13.33 24.57 -7.70
N TRP A 671 -13.08 25.20 -6.55
CA TRP A 671 -12.89 24.50 -5.27
C TRP A 671 -11.76 23.45 -5.27
N PHE A 672 -10.64 23.81 -5.88
CA PHE A 672 -9.48 22.92 -6.02
C PHE A 672 -8.71 22.74 -4.69
N GLY A 673 -8.75 23.72 -3.78
CA GLY A 673 -8.05 23.65 -2.51
C GLY A 673 -8.76 22.84 -1.44
N GLN A 674 -7.97 22.46 -0.44
CA GLN A 674 -8.38 21.65 0.71
C GLN A 674 -8.40 22.48 2.00
N SER A 675 -8.46 23.81 1.88
CA SER A 675 -8.49 24.71 3.03
C SER A 675 -9.69 24.40 3.90
N LEU A 676 -9.47 24.19 5.20
CA LEU A 676 -10.55 24.10 6.18
C LEU A 676 -11.21 25.46 6.43
N ASP A 677 -10.64 26.56 5.94
CA ASP A 677 -11.12 27.92 6.20
C ASP A 677 -11.90 28.51 5.02
N ASN A 678 -11.43 28.28 3.80
CA ASN A 678 -11.94 28.87 2.57
C ASN A 678 -13.08 28.00 2.03
N LYS A 679 -14.31 28.21 2.50
CA LYS A 679 -15.45 27.37 2.09
C LYS A 679 -16.51 28.12 1.30
N PRO A 680 -17.06 27.49 0.24
CA PRO A 680 -18.10 28.08 -0.57
C PRO A 680 -19.48 28.03 0.11
N PHE A 681 -20.30 29.03 -0.20
CA PHE A 681 -21.72 29.09 0.13
C PHE A 681 -22.56 29.12 -1.15
N ILE A 682 -23.86 28.94 -1.00
CA ILE A 682 -24.82 28.81 -2.09
C ILE A 682 -26.10 29.59 -1.78
N ALA A 683 -26.69 30.20 -2.80
CA ALA A 683 -28.00 30.82 -2.76
C ALA A 683 -28.78 30.48 -4.04
N VAL A 684 -30.11 30.45 -3.97
CA VAL A 684 -30.98 30.20 -5.11
C VAL A 684 -32.02 31.30 -5.16
N ASP A 685 -32.27 31.87 -6.34
CA ASP A 685 -33.29 32.90 -6.54
C ASP A 685 -34.68 32.30 -6.86
N ASP A 686 -35.69 33.16 -6.97
CA ASP A 686 -37.05 32.76 -7.33
C ASP A 686 -37.17 32.20 -8.75
N ASN A 687 -36.18 32.40 -9.63
CA ASN A 687 -36.14 31.83 -10.97
C ASN A 687 -35.37 30.51 -11.02
N LEU A 688 -34.94 29.98 -9.87
CA LEU A 688 -34.13 28.77 -9.73
C LEU A 688 -32.72 28.88 -10.33
N HIS A 689 -32.19 30.10 -10.44
CA HIS A 689 -30.77 30.33 -10.68
C HIS A 689 -29.98 30.09 -9.40
N VAL A 690 -28.89 29.33 -9.52
CA VAL A 690 -28.05 28.91 -8.41
C VAL A 690 -26.77 29.74 -8.42
N PHE A 691 -26.52 30.47 -7.33
CA PHE A 691 -25.34 31.28 -7.15
C PHE A 691 -24.44 30.63 -6.11
N ILE A 692 -23.16 30.48 -6.44
CA ILE A 692 -22.15 29.97 -5.51
C ILE A 692 -20.93 30.88 -5.44
N THR A 693 -20.28 30.88 -4.28
CA THR A 693 -18.95 31.47 -4.13
C THR A 693 -17.86 30.47 -4.47
N ASP A 694 -16.78 30.96 -5.06
CA ASP A 694 -15.53 30.21 -5.24
C ASP A 694 -14.42 31.00 -4.53
N PRO A 695 -14.24 30.77 -3.22
CA PRO A 695 -13.36 31.58 -2.37
C PRO A 695 -11.94 31.70 -2.93
N GLU A 696 -11.38 30.59 -3.41
CA GLU A 696 -10.00 30.52 -3.89
C GLU A 696 -9.88 30.90 -5.38
N GLY A 697 -10.98 30.88 -6.12
CA GLY A 697 -11.09 31.47 -7.45
C GLY A 697 -11.44 32.97 -7.44
N TYR A 698 -11.66 33.57 -6.25
CA TYR A 698 -12.00 34.98 -6.06
C TYR A 698 -13.18 35.46 -6.90
N ARG A 699 -14.20 34.60 -7.04
CA ARG A 699 -15.29 34.82 -8.00
C ARG A 699 -16.61 34.24 -7.52
N VAL A 700 -17.68 34.69 -8.16
CA VAL A 700 -19.03 34.16 -8.01
C VAL A 700 -19.44 33.53 -9.33
N MET A 701 -20.09 32.38 -9.26
CA MET A 701 -20.62 31.66 -10.43
C MET A 701 -22.13 31.52 -10.31
N GLU A 702 -22.81 31.79 -11.42
CA GLU A 702 -24.25 31.57 -11.58
C GLU A 702 -24.47 30.36 -12.50
N PHE A 703 -25.35 29.47 -12.06
CA PHE A 703 -25.81 28.31 -12.81
C PHE A 703 -27.32 28.41 -13.02
N ASP A 704 -27.80 27.83 -14.12
CA ASP A 704 -29.23 27.60 -14.31
C ASP A 704 -29.73 26.41 -13.47
N GLN A 705 -31.04 26.14 -13.53
CA GLN A 705 -31.68 24.99 -12.86
C GLN A 705 -31.19 23.59 -13.32
N ASN A 706 -30.38 23.52 -14.38
CA ASN A 706 -29.81 22.29 -14.92
C ASN A 706 -28.32 22.13 -14.57
N GLY A 707 -27.70 23.15 -13.96
CA GLY A 707 -26.28 23.14 -13.65
C GLY A 707 -25.39 23.63 -14.78
N GLU A 708 -25.93 24.35 -15.77
CA GLU A 708 -25.13 25.02 -16.80
C GLU A 708 -24.68 26.40 -16.34
N VAL A 709 -23.41 26.75 -16.57
CA VAL A 709 -22.86 28.06 -16.19
C VAL A 709 -23.48 29.16 -17.05
N VAL A 710 -24.19 30.08 -16.39
CA VAL A 710 -24.79 31.25 -17.02
C VAL A 710 -23.77 32.37 -17.14
N ARG A 711 -23.14 32.75 -16.03
CA ARG A 711 -22.14 33.82 -15.96
C ARG A 711 -21.21 33.66 -14.76
N VAL A 712 -20.06 34.32 -14.85
CA VAL A 712 -19.04 34.37 -13.79
C VAL A 712 -18.55 35.81 -13.64
N TRP A 713 -18.33 36.28 -12.42
CA TRP A 713 -17.71 37.59 -12.18
C TRP A 713 -16.84 37.59 -10.93
N GLY A 714 -15.91 38.53 -10.88
CA GLY A 714 -14.88 38.60 -9.85
C GLY A 714 -13.50 38.25 -10.37
N ASP A 715 -12.50 38.78 -9.69
CA ASP A 715 -11.08 38.47 -9.80
C ASP A 715 -10.45 38.85 -8.45
N TYR A 716 -9.19 38.48 -8.21
CA TYR A 716 -8.48 38.89 -7.02
C TYR A 716 -8.29 40.42 -6.96
N GLY A 717 -8.73 41.04 -5.87
CA GLY A 717 -8.45 42.45 -5.62
C GLY A 717 -9.40 43.11 -4.63
N ASP A 718 -9.00 44.29 -4.12
CA ASP A 718 -9.73 45.10 -3.15
C ASP A 718 -10.69 46.11 -3.81
N GLY A 719 -10.79 46.13 -5.14
CA GLY A 719 -11.74 46.95 -5.89
C GLY A 719 -13.21 46.54 -5.70
N ASN A 720 -14.09 47.29 -6.35
CA ASN A 720 -15.54 47.11 -6.33
C ASN A 720 -16.06 46.04 -7.30
N SER A 721 -15.21 45.47 -8.16
CA SER A 721 -15.55 44.34 -9.05
C SER A 721 -14.72 43.08 -8.76
N SER A 722 -14.00 43.07 -7.65
CA SER A 722 -13.01 42.05 -7.30
C SER A 722 -13.18 41.64 -5.85
N PHE A 723 -12.64 40.47 -5.49
CA PHE A 723 -12.79 39.86 -4.18
C PHE A 723 -11.44 39.46 -3.59
N GLY A 724 -11.31 39.49 -2.27
CA GLY A 724 -10.17 38.91 -1.57
C GLY A 724 -10.41 37.46 -1.19
N LEU A 725 -11.59 37.16 -0.64
CA LEU A 725 -12.05 35.80 -0.35
C LEU A 725 -13.59 35.81 -0.30
N THR A 726 -14.24 35.41 -1.39
CA THR A 726 -15.71 35.31 -1.43
C THR A 726 -16.19 34.23 -0.49
N SER A 727 -17.10 34.56 0.43
CA SER A 727 -17.64 33.60 1.41
C SER A 727 -19.15 33.46 1.28
N GLY A 728 -19.92 34.24 2.05
CA GLY A 728 -21.37 34.14 2.11
C GLY A 728 -22.03 34.73 0.87
N ILE A 729 -23.16 34.18 0.47
CA ILE A 729 -23.96 34.68 -0.65
C ILE A 729 -25.45 34.58 -0.32
N ALA A 730 -26.22 35.60 -0.68
CA ALA A 730 -27.69 35.57 -0.62
C ALA A 730 -28.29 36.43 -1.74
N VAL A 731 -29.57 36.21 -2.02
CA VAL A 731 -30.35 36.98 -3.00
C VAL A 731 -31.41 37.78 -2.24
N ASP A 732 -31.55 39.06 -2.56
CA ASP A 732 -32.62 39.89 -1.99
C ASP A 732 -33.92 39.79 -2.81
N ASN A 733 -35.01 40.36 -2.28
CA ASN A 733 -36.33 40.32 -2.94
C ASN A 733 -36.38 41.04 -4.29
N ASP A 734 -35.42 41.93 -4.57
CA ASP A 734 -35.30 42.66 -5.84
C ASP A 734 -34.42 41.88 -6.85
N GLY A 735 -33.88 40.72 -6.46
CA GLY A 735 -33.01 39.88 -7.27
C GLY A 735 -31.54 40.31 -7.28
N ASN A 736 -31.12 41.22 -6.39
CA ASN A 736 -29.70 41.58 -6.27
C ASN A 736 -28.94 40.51 -5.49
N ILE A 737 -27.69 40.31 -5.87
CA ILE A 737 -26.79 39.33 -5.26
C ILE A 737 -25.93 40.02 -4.22
N TRP A 738 -25.98 39.51 -3.00
CA TRP A 738 -25.21 40.00 -1.87
C TRP A 738 -24.13 38.99 -1.52
N VAL A 739 -22.89 39.47 -1.39
CA VAL A 739 -21.72 38.61 -1.16
C VAL A 739 -20.90 39.19 0.00
N THR A 740 -20.46 38.32 0.91
CA THR A 740 -19.44 38.70 1.91
C THR A 740 -18.04 38.39 1.39
N ASP A 741 -17.12 39.34 1.58
CA ASP A 741 -15.69 39.17 1.30
C ASP A 741 -14.96 39.11 2.64
N SER A 742 -14.57 37.90 3.03
CA SER A 742 -13.98 37.65 4.34
C SER A 742 -12.56 38.17 4.47
N ALA A 743 -11.81 38.32 3.38
CA ALA A 743 -10.43 38.80 3.45
C ALA A 743 -10.38 40.33 3.58
N PHE A 744 -11.26 41.04 2.86
CA PHE A 744 -11.34 42.51 2.91
C PHE A 744 -12.42 43.03 3.86
N ASN A 745 -13.04 42.17 4.67
CA ASN A 745 -13.97 42.52 5.75
C ASN A 745 -15.13 43.42 5.29
N ARG A 746 -15.82 43.00 4.23
CA ARG A 746 -16.85 43.81 3.58
C ARG A 746 -18.02 42.98 3.09
N VAL A 747 -19.15 43.66 2.89
CA VAL A 747 -20.35 43.11 2.25
C VAL A 747 -20.63 43.93 1.00
N MET A 748 -20.93 43.25 -0.11
CA MET A 748 -21.07 43.83 -1.44
C MET A 748 -22.42 43.42 -2.04
N ARG A 749 -23.13 44.35 -2.67
CA ARG A 749 -24.34 44.09 -3.46
C ARG A 749 -24.03 44.26 -4.95
N PHE A 750 -24.59 43.37 -5.76
CA PHE A 750 -24.48 43.39 -7.21
C PHE A 750 -25.88 43.28 -7.84
N THR A 751 -26.28 44.29 -8.60
CA THR A 751 -27.44 44.21 -9.50
C THR A 751 -27.03 43.52 -10.81
N LEU A 752 -27.70 42.41 -11.14
CA LEU A 752 -27.43 41.67 -12.37
C LEU A 752 -27.92 42.44 -13.62
N PRO A 753 -27.19 42.37 -14.75
CA PRO A 753 -27.53 43.05 -16.00
C PRO A 753 -28.64 42.38 -16.80
#